data_AF-A0A068UUW5-F1
#
_entry.id   AF-A0A068UUW5-F1
#
_cell.length_a   1.000
_cell.length_b   1.000
_cell.length_c   1.000
_cell.angle_alpha   90.00
_cell.angle_beta   90.00
_cell.angle_gamma   90.00
#
_symmetry.space_group_name_H-M   'P 1'
#
loop_
_entity.id
_entity.type
_entity.pdbx_description
1 polymer ?
#
loop_
_entity_poly.entity_id
_entity_poly.type
_entity_poly.pdbx_seq_one_letter_code
_entity_poly.pdbx_strand_id
1 'polypeptide(L)'
;MLPEGLSKSPLDDISRHISLLGFNCIRLTWAVYMYTRHAHVTVAQHLQDLNLTDALAGIQRHNPHLASLTLVDAQKAVIESVASHGVMVLLDCQVSKPMWCCNDNDGNGFWGDAYFDPHEWLRALSTVAKRYKDMHMVMAMSLRNELRGPRQNETLWYHWVEEGAKTIHRANPNVLVLVSGLNYDLDFRFLKTKPLKLGIGKKMVYEAHQYAFSDGQDGLWLTKSVNWMCKNMIQDVEDRVGFLFRGRHPAPLFITEFGGDQIGDNTADNYFLTCYISWLAENDLDWALWALQGSYYLRDGKHDPEETYGLFNSSWGPLRNPQFHTKLQLIQRTLIATGDGLPVALTRECLTGQSAWELAQNSQFHRSSSLVHSASIKMAKKNSSHFHTFLLWILLFSFAKLSKSLPLSTSSRWILDDKTGSRVKLTCVNWVGHLEPLVVEGLQKKPLPYIVDNVALMGFNCVRLTWATFMFTRENYGNLTVRESLNQLSLDGSVAGIAMNNPQLLDATVVEVQKAVVYELGRKNIMVILDNHVSKPQWCCGGDDGNGFFGDEFFDPKEWLQGLAAVANLYKDAPNVVAMSMRNELRGPRQNTNDWYEYIPQGAAAIHGENPSLLIIVSGLGYETDISFVKEKPLVLNFTNKLVYEAHWYAFDTPWQIWLSQTNQICAQRSQRFADHSAFVVSSSKPVPLFLSEFGADQRGGNEADNRYLSCLLAFVAEHDLDWALWTLQGSYILRQGVVELEEVYGMFDVNWDHIRNSTLSRRLQLVKQIIWDPKSNNTTHSKLYHPQSGLCAQIGNNGSVRGSDCQSPGRWKQQEAGSSIQLEAEAEGTFGCLRAVGDGQPATVSSDCGNQTTLWKLVSSSQLHIAAQGGYLCLEMNSSDSVVVTRKCLCLDENSNDVPNCAENPEGQWFKLVPTNESLIFFFFGDKKCANTLFKR
;
A
#
# COMPACT_ATOMS: atom_id res chain seq x y z
N MET A 1 13.75 25.77 -12.59
CA MET A 1 12.56 26.66 -12.61
C MET A 1 11.27 25.91 -12.90
N LEU A 2 11.34 24.78 -13.61
CA LEU A 2 10.23 23.83 -13.69
C LEU A 2 10.54 22.65 -12.75
N PRO A 3 9.57 22.09 -12.01
CA PRO A 3 9.80 20.87 -11.24
C PRO A 3 10.27 19.72 -12.13
N GLU A 4 11.24 18.96 -11.62
CA GLU A 4 11.83 17.82 -12.32
C GLU A 4 10.79 16.71 -12.55
N GLY A 5 11.06 15.81 -13.50
CA GLY A 5 10.22 14.62 -13.75
C GLY A 5 8.99 14.81 -14.63
N LEU A 6 8.50 16.03 -14.79
CA LEU A 6 7.36 16.33 -15.68
C LEU A 6 7.61 15.96 -17.14
N SER A 7 8.88 15.83 -17.58
CA SER A 7 9.20 15.30 -18.91
C SER A 7 9.15 13.77 -19.01
N LYS A 8 9.09 13.06 -17.89
CA LYS A 8 9.21 11.60 -17.80
C LYS A 8 7.88 10.94 -17.42
N SER A 9 7.07 11.62 -16.60
CA SER A 9 5.80 11.10 -16.09
C SER A 9 4.71 12.18 -16.08
N PRO A 10 3.42 11.79 -16.23
CA PRO A 10 2.30 12.70 -16.04
C PRO A 10 2.33 13.36 -14.66
N LEU A 11 2.00 14.65 -14.59
CA LEU A 11 1.96 15.45 -13.36
C LEU A 11 1.05 14.82 -12.31
N ASP A 12 -0.11 14.33 -12.72
CA ASP A 12 -1.07 13.68 -11.82
C ASP A 12 -0.51 12.39 -11.22
N ASP A 13 0.23 11.60 -12.01
CA ASP A 13 0.88 10.38 -11.53
C ASP A 13 1.99 10.69 -10.51
N ILE A 14 2.80 11.73 -10.76
CA ILE A 14 3.82 12.19 -9.81
C ILE A 14 3.16 12.65 -8.51
N SER A 15 2.11 13.46 -8.60
CA SER A 15 1.37 13.98 -7.44
C SER A 15 0.72 12.86 -6.62
N ARG A 16 0.10 11.88 -7.30
CA ARG A 16 -0.43 10.67 -6.67
C ARG A 16 0.67 9.89 -5.97
N HIS A 17 1.82 9.67 -6.61
CA HIS A 17 2.92 8.91 -6.01
C HIS A 17 3.45 9.55 -4.73
N ILE A 18 3.55 10.87 -4.66
CA ILE A 18 3.95 11.56 -3.42
C ILE A 18 3.00 11.19 -2.26
N SER A 19 1.69 11.23 -2.52
CA SER A 19 0.66 10.85 -1.55
C SER A 19 0.74 9.36 -1.17
N LEU A 20 0.90 8.46 -2.16
CA LEU A 20 1.04 7.01 -1.93
C LEU A 20 2.29 6.63 -1.14
N LEU A 21 3.34 7.45 -1.18
CA LEU A 21 4.56 7.29 -0.36
C LEU A 21 4.36 7.82 1.08
N GLY A 22 3.16 8.24 1.47
CA GLY A 22 2.89 8.72 2.83
C GLY A 22 3.50 10.08 3.15
N PHE A 23 3.91 10.86 2.14
CA PHE A 23 4.29 12.27 2.34
C PHE A 23 3.03 13.13 2.33
N ASN A 24 2.78 13.85 3.42
CA ASN A 24 1.67 14.80 3.53
C ASN A 24 2.03 16.21 3.06
N CYS A 25 3.30 16.46 2.69
CA CYS A 25 3.79 17.75 2.26
C CYS A 25 4.92 17.62 1.22
N ILE A 26 4.99 18.60 0.31
CA ILE A 26 6.14 18.83 -0.58
C ILE A 26 6.73 20.22 -0.36
N ARG A 27 8.06 20.30 -0.24
CA ARG A 27 8.83 21.53 -0.34
C ARG A 27 9.15 21.80 -1.81
N LEU A 28 8.43 22.75 -2.41
CA LEU A 28 8.51 23.07 -3.83
C LEU A 28 9.36 24.31 -4.06
N THR A 29 10.51 24.11 -4.71
CA THR A 29 11.50 25.16 -4.95
C THR A 29 11.08 26.12 -6.06
N TRP A 30 11.50 27.38 -5.92
CA TRP A 30 11.39 28.42 -6.94
C TRP A 30 12.57 29.40 -6.87
N ALA A 31 12.75 30.19 -7.93
CA ALA A 31 13.83 31.17 -8.01
C ALA A 31 13.29 32.60 -8.17
N VAL A 32 13.96 33.61 -7.62
CA VAL A 32 13.53 35.03 -7.71
C VAL A 32 13.29 35.45 -9.16
N TYR A 33 14.24 35.15 -10.06
CA TYR A 33 14.12 35.55 -11.47
C TYR A 33 12.96 34.87 -12.20
N MET A 34 12.46 33.73 -11.72
CA MET A 34 11.27 33.07 -12.27
C MET A 34 10.06 34.02 -12.23
N TYR A 35 9.92 34.78 -11.15
CA TYR A 35 8.81 35.70 -10.93
C TYR A 35 9.11 37.14 -11.38
N THR A 36 10.37 37.58 -11.33
CA THR A 36 10.71 38.98 -11.61
C THR A 36 11.20 39.23 -13.04
N ARG A 37 11.80 38.23 -13.70
CA ARG A 37 12.43 38.38 -15.02
C ARG A 37 11.89 37.43 -16.08
N HIS A 38 11.43 36.25 -15.68
CA HIS A 38 10.99 35.18 -16.58
C HIS A 38 9.50 34.82 -16.47
N ALA A 39 8.70 35.61 -15.75
CA ALA A 39 7.30 35.29 -15.48
C ALA A 39 6.43 35.17 -16.75
N HIS A 40 6.85 35.81 -17.85
CA HIS A 40 6.15 35.77 -19.14
C HIS A 40 6.67 34.69 -20.10
N VAL A 41 7.76 34.00 -19.74
CA VAL A 41 8.38 32.97 -20.59
C VAL A 41 7.59 31.67 -20.43
N THR A 42 7.24 31.03 -21.55
CA THR A 42 6.54 29.74 -21.54
C THR A 42 7.49 28.59 -21.23
N VAL A 43 6.97 27.47 -20.72
CA VAL A 43 7.76 26.24 -20.51
C VAL A 43 8.45 25.82 -21.79
N ALA A 44 7.73 25.81 -22.92
CA ALA A 44 8.29 25.42 -24.21
C ALA A 44 9.42 26.35 -24.66
N GLN A 45 9.20 27.67 -24.60
CA GLN A 45 10.23 28.65 -24.95
C GLN A 45 11.46 28.50 -24.05
N HIS A 46 11.26 28.37 -22.74
CA HIS A 46 12.37 28.26 -21.79
C HIS A 46 13.24 27.02 -22.04
N LEU A 47 12.61 25.86 -22.29
CA LEU A 47 13.34 24.63 -22.61
C LEU A 47 14.08 24.73 -23.97
N GLN A 48 13.52 25.45 -24.94
CA GLN A 48 14.20 25.72 -26.22
C GLN A 48 15.43 26.62 -26.05
N ASP A 49 15.29 27.71 -25.28
CA ASP A 49 16.39 28.65 -25.01
C ASP A 49 17.58 27.97 -24.31
N LEU A 50 17.30 26.94 -23.51
CA LEU A 50 18.31 26.10 -22.83
C LEU A 50 18.77 24.89 -23.66
N ASN A 51 18.29 24.74 -24.90
CA ASN A 51 18.58 23.59 -25.76
C ASN A 51 18.19 22.21 -25.17
N LEU A 52 17.16 22.17 -24.33
CA LEU A 52 16.64 20.97 -23.65
C LEU A 52 15.55 20.28 -24.50
N THR A 53 15.93 19.87 -25.72
CA THR A 53 15.00 19.31 -26.71
C THR A 53 14.29 18.04 -26.24
N ASP A 54 15.00 17.13 -25.56
CA ASP A 54 14.42 15.89 -25.03
C ASP A 54 13.43 16.16 -23.89
N ALA A 55 13.76 17.10 -22.99
CA ALA A 55 12.85 17.50 -21.92
C ALA A 55 11.57 18.12 -22.49
N LEU A 56 11.69 18.98 -23.51
CA LEU A 56 10.54 19.56 -24.19
C LEU A 56 9.65 18.49 -24.85
N ALA A 57 10.26 17.55 -25.59
CA ALA A 57 9.53 16.45 -26.19
C ALA A 57 8.83 15.58 -25.14
N GLY A 58 9.48 15.35 -24.00
CA GLY A 58 8.91 14.66 -22.86
C GLY A 58 7.72 15.41 -22.25
N ILE A 59 7.84 16.72 -22.01
CA ILE A 59 6.73 17.56 -21.53
C ILE A 59 5.57 17.52 -22.51
N GLN A 60 5.82 17.67 -23.81
CA GLN A 60 4.77 17.60 -24.84
C GLN A 60 4.09 16.22 -24.90
N ARG A 61 4.80 15.15 -24.54
CA ARG A 61 4.26 13.79 -24.51
C ARG A 61 3.43 13.51 -23.26
N HIS A 62 3.96 13.85 -22.09
CA HIS A 62 3.39 13.44 -20.80
C HIS A 62 2.50 14.51 -20.18
N ASN A 63 2.80 15.79 -20.43
CA ASN A 63 2.12 16.95 -19.86
C ASN A 63 1.92 18.06 -20.91
N PRO A 64 1.25 17.78 -22.05
CA PRO A 64 1.18 18.69 -23.19
C PRO A 64 0.60 20.07 -22.83
N HIS A 65 -0.34 20.11 -21.88
CA HIS A 65 -0.96 21.34 -21.41
C HIS A 65 0.04 22.29 -20.71
N LEU A 66 1.11 21.77 -20.10
CA LEU A 66 2.12 22.60 -19.43
C LEU A 66 3.04 23.33 -20.42
N ALA A 67 3.23 22.80 -21.64
CA ALA A 67 4.18 23.34 -22.60
C ALA A 67 3.88 24.80 -22.98
N SER A 68 2.59 25.15 -23.11
CA SER A 68 2.12 26.50 -23.46
C SER A 68 1.98 27.45 -22.28
N LEU A 69 2.03 26.95 -21.04
CA LEU A 69 1.91 27.79 -19.85
C LEU A 69 3.19 28.59 -19.62
N THR A 70 3.05 29.77 -19.02
CA THR A 70 4.21 30.48 -18.44
C THR A 70 4.83 29.63 -17.34
N LEU A 71 6.10 29.84 -17.01
CA LEU A 71 6.77 29.12 -15.92
C LEU A 71 5.99 29.25 -14.59
N VAL A 72 5.45 30.44 -14.30
CA VAL A 72 4.67 30.69 -13.08
C VAL A 72 3.28 30.07 -13.11
N ASP A 73 2.66 29.92 -14.28
CA ASP A 73 1.39 29.20 -14.45
C ASP A 73 1.59 27.68 -14.42
N ALA A 74 2.70 27.16 -14.96
CA ALA A 74 3.06 25.76 -14.84
C ALA A 74 3.31 25.37 -13.38
N GLN A 75 3.99 26.22 -12.59
CA GLN A 75 4.13 25.97 -11.15
C GLN A 75 2.78 25.96 -10.43
N LYS A 76 1.86 26.88 -10.78
CA LYS A 76 0.50 26.88 -10.25
C LYS A 76 -0.23 25.57 -10.55
N ALA A 77 -0.13 25.06 -11.79
CA ALA A 77 -0.73 23.78 -12.18
C ALA A 77 -0.15 22.60 -11.38
N VAL A 78 1.17 22.61 -11.11
CA VAL A 78 1.81 21.60 -10.25
C VAL A 78 1.24 21.65 -8.83
N ILE A 79 1.13 22.85 -8.25
CA ILE A 79 0.57 23.05 -6.91
C ILE A 79 -0.87 22.57 -6.83
N GLU A 80 -1.69 22.89 -7.84
CA GLU A 80 -3.09 22.45 -7.91
C GLU A 80 -3.21 20.93 -7.98
N SER A 81 -2.37 20.25 -8.78
CA SER A 81 -2.37 18.79 -8.87
C SER A 81 -1.92 18.16 -7.55
N VAL A 82 -0.83 18.62 -6.96
CA VAL A 82 -0.35 18.14 -5.65
C VAL A 82 -1.43 18.32 -4.57
N ALA A 83 -2.05 19.50 -4.53
CA ALA A 83 -3.14 19.80 -3.60
C ALA A 83 -4.36 18.90 -3.80
N SER A 84 -4.71 18.54 -5.04
CA SER A 84 -5.84 17.64 -5.32
C SER A 84 -5.63 16.20 -4.81
N HIS A 85 -4.38 15.83 -4.51
CA HIS A 85 -4.01 14.55 -3.89
C HIS A 85 -3.80 14.65 -2.37
N GLY A 86 -4.26 15.74 -1.74
CA GLY A 86 -4.21 15.94 -0.29
C GLY A 86 -2.81 16.28 0.25
N VAL A 87 -1.86 16.63 -0.61
CA VAL A 87 -0.49 16.96 -0.21
C VAL A 87 -0.33 18.47 -0.04
N MET A 88 0.13 18.90 1.14
CA MET A 88 0.41 20.30 1.45
C MET A 88 1.63 20.80 0.68
N VAL A 89 1.67 22.10 0.38
CA VAL A 89 2.76 22.73 -0.35
C VAL A 89 3.45 23.78 0.51
N LEU A 90 4.77 23.67 0.54
CA LEU A 90 5.71 24.61 1.14
C LEU A 90 6.51 25.25 0.02
N LEU A 91 6.41 26.57 -0.17
CA LEU A 91 7.11 27.26 -1.25
C LEU A 91 8.48 27.73 -0.79
N ASP A 92 9.50 27.27 -1.49
CA ASP A 92 10.89 27.46 -1.08
C ASP A 92 11.66 28.37 -2.04
N CYS A 93 12.09 29.53 -1.54
CA CYS A 93 12.88 30.49 -2.28
C CYS A 93 14.35 30.05 -2.34
N GLN A 94 14.64 29.08 -3.22
CA GLN A 94 15.93 28.39 -3.27
C GLN A 94 17.11 29.31 -3.64
N VAL A 95 16.96 30.06 -4.75
CA VAL A 95 18.03 30.89 -5.33
C VAL A 95 17.45 32.12 -6.04
N SER A 96 18.30 33.07 -6.42
CA SER A 96 17.84 34.24 -7.18
C SER A 96 17.98 34.01 -8.68
N LYS A 97 19.21 33.78 -9.14
CA LYS A 97 19.50 33.33 -10.50
C LYS A 97 19.36 31.81 -10.55
N PRO A 98 18.52 31.24 -11.45
CA PRO A 98 18.35 29.80 -11.55
C PRO A 98 19.66 29.11 -11.94
N MET A 99 20.15 28.21 -11.07
CA MET A 99 21.34 27.38 -11.26
C MET A 99 21.37 26.28 -10.19
N TRP A 100 22.27 25.30 -10.36
CA TRP A 100 22.66 24.42 -9.26
C TRP A 100 23.43 25.23 -8.21
N CYS A 101 23.09 24.99 -6.95
CA CYS A 101 23.77 25.55 -5.79
C CYS A 101 24.41 24.37 -5.02
N CYS A 102 25.31 24.54 -4.06
CA CYS A 102 25.50 25.72 -3.27
C CYS A 102 27.00 25.88 -2.97
N ASN A 103 27.60 26.99 -3.40
CA ASN A 103 28.99 27.35 -3.10
C ASN A 103 29.00 28.77 -2.53
N ASP A 104 29.89 29.04 -1.57
CA ASP A 104 30.12 30.37 -0.97
C ASP A 104 30.29 31.52 -1.98
N ASN A 105 30.70 31.21 -3.21
CA ASN A 105 31.00 32.21 -4.25
C ASN A 105 30.10 32.11 -5.49
N ASP A 106 28.97 31.40 -5.43
CA ASP A 106 28.06 31.27 -6.59
C ASP A 106 27.22 32.53 -6.90
N GLY A 107 27.31 33.55 -6.03
CA GLY A 107 26.63 34.83 -6.18
C GLY A 107 25.16 34.82 -5.75
N ASN A 108 24.65 33.74 -5.14
CA ASN A 108 23.30 33.61 -4.60
C ASN A 108 23.27 33.47 -3.06
N GLY A 109 24.42 33.43 -2.38
CA GLY A 109 24.53 32.99 -0.99
C GLY A 109 24.00 33.97 0.06
N PHE A 110 24.18 35.27 -0.12
CA PHE A 110 23.74 36.28 0.85
C PHE A 110 23.27 37.58 0.19
N TRP A 111 22.45 38.38 0.89
CA TRP A 111 21.96 39.65 0.35
C TRP A 111 23.12 40.56 -0.08
N GLY A 112 23.02 41.10 -1.28
CA GLY A 112 24.05 41.94 -1.91
C GLY A 112 25.13 41.17 -2.67
N ASP A 113 25.04 39.84 -2.75
CA ASP A 113 25.80 39.07 -3.74
C ASP A 113 25.35 39.39 -5.17
N ALA A 114 26.18 39.02 -6.14
CA ALA A 114 26.04 39.40 -7.56
C ALA A 114 24.65 39.14 -8.15
N TYR A 115 23.94 38.11 -7.68
CA TYR A 115 22.59 37.76 -8.13
C TYR A 115 21.51 37.92 -7.05
N PHE A 116 21.86 38.30 -5.82
CA PHE A 116 20.92 38.40 -4.70
C PHE A 116 20.66 39.86 -4.31
N ASP A 117 19.94 40.59 -5.16
CA ASP A 117 19.40 41.91 -4.83
C ASP A 117 18.26 41.78 -3.80
N PRO A 118 18.40 42.33 -2.58
CA PRO A 118 17.37 42.27 -1.54
C PRO A 118 16.05 42.90 -1.97
N HIS A 119 16.06 43.98 -2.76
CA HIS A 119 14.83 44.65 -3.18
C HIS A 119 14.08 43.86 -4.25
N GLU A 120 14.81 43.21 -5.17
CA GLU A 120 14.20 42.27 -6.13
C GLU A 120 13.62 41.04 -5.43
N TRP A 121 14.33 40.50 -4.46
CA TRP A 121 13.86 39.39 -3.63
C TRP A 121 12.57 39.74 -2.86
N LEU A 122 12.49 40.91 -2.20
CA LEU A 122 11.26 41.35 -1.54
C LEU A 122 10.07 41.49 -2.50
N ARG A 123 10.31 42.02 -3.71
CA ARG A 123 9.27 42.09 -4.75
C ARG A 123 8.79 40.70 -5.16
N ALA A 124 9.71 39.74 -5.30
CA ALA A 124 9.37 38.36 -5.64
C ALA A 124 8.58 37.68 -4.52
N LEU A 125 9.02 37.79 -3.27
CA LEU A 125 8.29 37.26 -2.10
C LEU A 125 6.85 37.79 -2.04
N SER A 126 6.67 39.12 -2.21
CA SER A 126 5.33 39.72 -2.25
C SER A 126 4.48 39.17 -3.40
N THR A 127 5.09 38.96 -4.57
CA THR A 127 4.40 38.44 -5.77
C THR A 127 3.95 37.00 -5.56
N VAL A 128 4.83 36.12 -5.07
CA VAL A 128 4.53 34.72 -4.79
C VAL A 128 3.47 34.61 -3.70
N ALA A 129 3.61 35.35 -2.60
CA ALA A 129 2.65 35.36 -1.50
C ALA A 129 1.26 35.79 -1.96
N LYS A 130 1.15 36.85 -2.77
CA LYS A 130 -0.13 37.30 -3.34
C LYS A 130 -0.74 36.27 -4.28
N ARG A 131 0.09 35.66 -5.14
CA ARG A 131 -0.38 34.71 -6.17
C ARG A 131 -1.05 33.49 -5.57
N TYR A 132 -0.55 33.00 -4.44
CA TYR A 132 -1.02 31.77 -3.80
C TYR A 132 -1.86 32.01 -2.54
N LYS A 133 -2.32 33.24 -2.31
CA LYS A 133 -3.08 33.64 -1.12
C LYS A 133 -4.35 32.82 -0.90
N ASP A 134 -5.03 32.47 -1.98
CA ASP A 134 -6.31 31.77 -1.95
C ASP A 134 -6.15 30.25 -2.14
N MET A 135 -4.91 29.74 -2.21
CA MET A 135 -4.63 28.30 -2.26
C MET A 135 -4.41 27.75 -0.86
N HIS A 136 -5.46 27.20 -0.26
CA HIS A 136 -5.45 26.73 1.14
C HIS A 136 -4.42 25.63 1.43
N MET A 137 -4.00 24.86 0.42
CA MET A 137 -2.96 23.84 0.56
C MET A 137 -1.53 24.40 0.47
N VAL A 138 -1.36 25.69 0.17
CA VAL A 138 -0.07 26.37 0.32
C VAL A 138 0.03 26.82 1.77
N MET A 139 0.77 26.05 2.56
CA MET A 139 0.78 26.19 4.02
C MET A 139 1.81 27.22 4.49
N ALA A 140 2.91 27.34 3.75
CA ALA A 140 4.05 28.08 4.22
C ALA A 140 5.00 28.51 3.10
N MET A 141 5.80 29.53 3.38
CA MET A 141 6.81 30.07 2.48
C MET A 141 8.15 30.23 3.22
N SER A 142 9.21 29.63 2.69
CA SER A 142 10.57 29.92 3.13
C SER A 142 11.06 31.25 2.56
N LEU A 143 11.73 32.02 3.41
CA LEU A 143 12.34 33.28 3.04
C LEU A 143 13.46 33.09 2.02
N ARG A 144 14.37 32.15 2.28
CA ARG A 144 15.57 31.91 1.48
C ARG A 144 16.32 30.66 1.94
N ASN A 145 16.53 29.70 1.04
CA ASN A 145 17.36 28.53 1.31
C ASN A 145 18.86 28.84 1.47
N GLU A 146 19.50 28.27 2.48
CA GLU A 146 20.95 28.18 2.70
C GLU A 146 21.71 29.51 2.59
N LEU A 147 21.47 30.44 3.53
CA LEU A 147 22.28 31.65 3.60
C LEU A 147 23.74 31.29 3.90
N ARG A 148 24.67 31.69 3.01
CA ARG A 148 26.08 31.23 2.96
C ARG A 148 27.03 32.29 2.40
N GLY A 149 28.33 31.99 2.41
CA GLY A 149 29.35 32.83 1.81
C GLY A 149 29.91 33.94 2.71
N PRO A 150 30.98 34.61 2.24
CA PRO A 150 31.81 35.50 3.06
C PRO A 150 31.13 36.82 3.47
N ARG A 151 29.95 37.12 2.91
CA ARG A 151 29.19 38.35 3.20
C ARG A 151 28.24 38.23 4.38
N GLN A 152 28.09 37.05 4.97
CA GLN A 152 27.19 36.84 6.09
C GLN A 152 27.42 37.86 7.20
N ASN A 153 26.32 38.45 7.66
CA ASN A 153 26.34 39.48 8.68
C ASN A 153 25.04 39.41 9.46
N GLU A 154 25.12 39.19 10.78
CA GLU A 154 23.93 39.07 11.64
C GLU A 154 23.04 40.32 11.59
N THR A 155 23.63 41.52 11.52
CA THR A 155 22.85 42.78 11.47
C THR A 155 22.02 42.85 10.20
N LEU A 156 22.60 42.48 9.06
CA LEU A 156 21.87 42.39 7.79
C LEU A 156 20.86 41.24 7.80
N TRP A 157 21.20 40.10 8.42
CA TRP A 157 20.27 38.97 8.57
C TRP A 157 19.01 39.40 9.33
N TYR A 158 19.14 40.05 10.51
CA TYR A 158 17.99 40.55 11.26
C TYR A 158 17.13 41.50 10.42
N HIS A 159 17.79 42.45 9.73
CA HIS A 159 17.09 43.44 8.93
C HIS A 159 16.29 42.79 7.80
N TRP A 160 16.91 41.94 6.98
CA TRP A 160 16.26 41.37 5.81
C TRP A 160 15.29 40.24 6.13
N VAL A 161 15.54 39.44 7.17
CA VAL A 161 14.57 38.47 7.68
C VAL A 161 13.32 39.18 8.18
N GLU A 162 13.47 40.29 8.91
CA GLU A 162 12.34 41.09 9.38
C GLU A 162 11.54 41.68 8.21
N GLU A 163 12.21 42.30 7.24
CA GLU A 163 11.56 42.87 6.06
C GLU A 163 10.89 41.81 5.18
N GLY A 164 11.55 40.66 4.96
CA GLY A 164 11.01 39.55 4.19
C GLY A 164 9.78 38.93 4.84
N ALA A 165 9.84 38.65 6.14
CA ALA A 165 8.74 38.06 6.89
C ALA A 165 7.52 38.98 6.92
N LYS A 166 7.73 40.28 7.16
CA LYS A 166 6.66 41.28 7.09
C LYS A 166 6.10 41.40 5.67
N THR A 167 6.94 41.27 4.64
CA THR A 167 6.51 41.33 3.25
C THR A 167 5.60 40.16 2.88
N ILE A 168 5.97 38.93 3.25
CA ILE A 168 5.11 37.75 3.07
C ILE A 168 3.81 37.94 3.87
N HIS A 169 3.91 38.25 5.16
CA HIS A 169 2.73 38.34 6.03
C HIS A 169 1.72 39.41 5.59
N ARG A 170 2.19 40.58 5.13
CA ARG A 170 1.32 41.63 4.58
C ARG A 170 0.61 41.19 3.30
N ALA A 171 1.29 40.42 2.46
CA ALA A 171 0.74 39.92 1.20
C ALA A 171 -0.21 38.74 1.41
N ASN A 172 0.15 37.82 2.30
CA ASN A 172 -0.57 36.61 2.62
C ASN A 172 -0.40 36.29 4.12
N PRO A 173 -1.36 36.66 4.97
CA PRO A 173 -1.30 36.38 6.40
C PRO A 173 -1.67 34.92 6.74
N ASN A 174 -2.11 34.12 5.77
CA ASN A 174 -2.57 32.74 6.01
C ASN A 174 -1.39 31.78 6.14
N VAL A 175 -0.31 31.99 5.38
CA VAL A 175 0.87 31.10 5.36
C VAL A 175 1.76 31.28 6.59
N LEU A 176 2.46 30.21 6.97
CA LEU A 176 3.62 30.29 7.86
C LEU A 176 4.83 30.87 7.10
N VAL A 177 5.73 31.50 7.83
CA VAL A 177 6.99 32.04 7.32
C VAL A 177 8.12 31.23 7.92
N LEU A 178 8.86 30.52 7.07
CA LEU A 178 10.05 29.78 7.48
C LEU A 178 11.26 30.70 7.41
N VAL A 179 12.07 30.63 8.45
CA VAL A 179 13.26 31.46 8.65
C VAL A 179 14.48 30.55 8.64
N SER A 180 15.34 30.74 7.66
CA SER A 180 16.63 30.08 7.49
C SER A 180 17.76 30.69 8.33
N GLY A 181 18.68 29.82 8.74
CA GLY A 181 19.83 30.16 9.57
C GLY A 181 21.00 30.73 8.78
N LEU A 182 22.14 30.88 9.44
CA LEU A 182 23.42 31.12 8.76
C LEU A 182 24.12 29.78 8.52
N ASN A 183 25.17 29.83 7.70
CA ASN A 183 26.05 28.70 7.40
C ASN A 183 25.27 27.51 6.82
N TYR A 184 24.62 27.70 5.66
CA TYR A 184 23.86 26.64 4.97
C TYR A 184 22.70 26.11 5.84
N ASP A 185 22.03 27.01 6.56
CA ASP A 185 20.91 26.69 7.47
C ASP A 185 21.30 25.74 8.62
N LEU A 186 22.58 25.71 8.97
CA LEU A 186 23.10 24.90 10.08
C LEU A 186 23.16 25.65 11.41
N ASP A 187 23.21 26.99 11.42
CA ASP A 187 23.57 27.76 12.62
C ASP A 187 22.59 28.89 12.97
N PHE A 188 22.00 28.79 14.17
CA PHE A 188 21.19 29.83 14.81
C PHE A 188 21.74 30.31 16.15
N ARG A 189 22.97 29.97 16.54
CA ARG A 189 23.50 30.24 17.90
C ARG A 189 23.46 31.70 18.30
N PHE A 190 23.55 32.62 17.34
CA PHE A 190 23.41 34.06 17.57
C PHE A 190 22.03 34.46 18.15
N LEU A 191 20.98 33.65 17.97
CA LEU A 191 19.67 33.87 18.59
C LEU A 191 19.65 33.58 20.10
N LYS A 192 20.64 32.86 20.65
CA LYS A 192 20.76 32.64 22.10
C LYS A 192 20.96 33.95 22.86
N THR A 193 21.64 34.92 22.24
CA THR A 193 21.92 36.23 22.86
C THR A 193 20.85 37.27 22.49
N LYS A 194 20.29 37.19 21.28
CA LYS A 194 19.28 38.12 20.78
C LYS A 194 18.13 37.36 20.09
N PRO A 195 17.04 37.01 20.79
CA PRO A 195 15.91 36.34 20.18
C PRO A 195 15.24 37.17 19.07
N LEU A 196 14.83 36.53 17.97
CA LEU A 196 14.15 37.18 16.85
C LEU A 196 12.71 37.58 17.22
N LYS A 197 12.30 38.81 16.89
CA LYS A 197 10.95 39.33 17.11
C LYS A 197 10.42 39.99 15.84
N LEU A 198 9.51 39.32 15.14
CA LEU A 198 9.03 39.75 13.81
C LEU A 198 7.72 40.54 13.84
N GLY A 199 6.91 40.40 14.89
CA GLY A 199 5.61 41.07 14.99
C GLY A 199 4.55 40.55 14.01
N ILE A 200 4.69 39.34 13.48
CA ILE A 200 3.76 38.70 12.52
C ILE A 200 2.82 37.66 13.18
N GLY A 201 2.63 37.75 14.50
CA GLY A 201 1.84 36.79 15.27
C GLY A 201 2.48 35.38 15.34
N LYS A 202 1.64 34.35 15.49
CA LYS A 202 2.04 32.94 15.59
C LYS A 202 2.22 32.30 14.20
N LYS A 203 3.10 32.89 13.39
CA LYS A 203 3.32 32.48 11.98
C LYS A 203 4.77 32.13 11.66
N MET A 204 5.69 32.26 12.61
CA MET A 204 7.12 32.00 12.40
C MET A 204 7.46 30.54 12.69
N VAL A 205 8.27 29.93 11.82
CA VAL A 205 8.89 28.61 11.98
C VAL A 205 10.37 28.74 11.63
N TYR A 206 11.27 28.13 12.39
CA TYR A 206 12.68 28.04 12.00
C TYR A 206 12.90 26.82 11.10
N GLU A 207 13.77 26.94 10.09
CA GLU A 207 14.15 25.83 9.23
C GLU A 207 15.65 25.53 9.33
N ALA A 208 16.02 24.25 9.35
CA ALA A 208 17.40 23.82 9.48
C ALA A 208 17.71 22.57 8.63
N HIS A 209 18.97 22.46 8.21
CA HIS A 209 19.45 21.36 7.37
C HIS A 209 20.41 20.45 8.14
N GLN A 210 20.57 19.21 7.69
CA GLN A 210 21.65 18.34 8.17
C GLN A 210 21.97 17.20 7.21
N TYR A 211 23.25 16.99 6.93
CA TYR A 211 23.75 15.86 6.14
C TYR A 211 24.96 15.21 6.81
N ALA A 212 25.34 14.01 6.34
CA ALA A 212 26.54 13.32 6.82
C ALA A 212 27.82 14.12 6.53
N PHE A 213 27.84 14.89 5.44
CA PHE A 213 28.95 15.73 5.01
C PHE A 213 28.92 17.16 5.57
N SER A 214 27.90 17.54 6.35
CA SER A 214 27.84 18.86 6.98
C SER A 214 29.13 19.13 7.77
N ASP A 215 29.69 20.34 7.61
CA ASP A 215 30.98 20.74 8.18
C ASP A 215 32.16 19.80 7.83
N GLY A 216 32.09 19.08 6.70
CA GLY A 216 33.16 18.18 6.22
C GLY A 216 33.34 16.92 7.08
N GLN A 217 32.26 16.45 7.71
CA GLN A 217 32.30 15.32 8.65
C GLN A 217 32.18 13.94 7.99
N ASP A 218 32.02 13.85 6.67
CA ASP A 218 31.84 12.61 5.91
C ASP A 218 32.95 11.58 6.18
N GLY A 219 34.21 12.02 6.19
CA GLY A 219 35.34 11.16 6.52
C GLY A 219 35.38 10.71 8.00
N LEU A 220 34.76 11.47 8.91
CA LEU A 220 34.71 11.13 10.33
C LEU A 220 33.74 9.99 10.63
N TRP A 221 32.62 9.91 9.89
CA TRP A 221 31.67 8.77 9.96
C TRP A 221 32.32 7.42 9.65
N LEU A 222 33.40 7.41 8.88
CA LEU A 222 34.13 6.19 8.50
C LEU A 222 35.34 5.89 9.40
N THR A 223 35.84 6.88 10.14
CA THR A 223 37.09 6.76 10.90
C THR A 223 36.91 6.76 12.42
N LYS A 224 35.75 7.23 12.92
CA LYS A 224 35.38 7.22 14.33
C LYS A 224 34.32 6.16 14.60
N SER A 225 34.13 5.76 15.85
CA SER A 225 33.03 4.86 16.19
C SER A 225 31.68 5.55 16.01
N VAL A 226 30.68 4.81 15.52
CA VAL A 226 29.34 5.33 15.25
C VAL A 226 28.75 6.01 16.49
N ASN A 227 28.84 5.37 17.67
CA ASN A 227 28.34 5.97 18.92
C ASN A 227 29.00 7.30 19.27
N TRP A 228 30.31 7.44 19.02
CA TRP A 228 31.02 8.69 19.23
C TRP A 228 30.54 9.75 18.24
N MET A 229 30.42 9.41 16.95
CA MET A 229 29.91 10.33 15.94
C MET A 229 28.49 10.79 16.26
N CYS A 230 27.59 9.86 16.58
CA CYS A 230 26.20 10.19 16.87
C CYS A 230 26.07 11.10 18.10
N LYS A 231 26.82 10.83 19.16
CA LYS A 231 26.85 11.71 20.34
C LYS A 231 27.30 13.14 19.98
N ASN A 232 28.40 13.29 19.24
CA ASN A 232 28.95 14.61 18.93
C ASN A 232 28.10 15.37 17.91
N MET A 233 27.60 14.69 16.87
CA MET A 233 26.71 15.26 15.88
C MET A 233 25.40 15.72 16.53
N ILE A 234 24.76 14.89 17.36
CA ILE A 234 23.55 15.31 18.08
C ILE A 234 23.86 16.48 19.02
N GLN A 235 24.97 16.46 19.74
CA GLN A 235 25.35 17.57 20.62
C GLN A 235 25.57 18.89 19.85
N ASP A 236 26.13 18.84 18.65
CA ASP A 236 26.30 20.01 17.79
C ASP A 236 24.96 20.52 17.25
N VAL A 237 24.08 19.63 16.77
CA VAL A 237 22.71 19.97 16.36
C VAL A 237 21.93 20.61 17.52
N GLU A 238 22.05 20.06 18.73
CA GLU A 238 21.43 20.61 19.94
C GLU A 238 21.94 22.01 20.27
N ASP A 239 23.25 22.23 20.17
CA ASP A 239 23.85 23.53 20.40
C ASP A 239 23.41 24.56 19.35
N ARG A 240 23.30 24.15 18.08
CA ARG A 240 23.01 25.06 16.97
C ARG A 240 21.55 25.38 16.78
N VAL A 241 20.67 24.39 16.93
CA VAL A 241 19.24 24.53 16.62
C VAL A 241 18.32 23.94 17.69
N GLY A 242 18.77 22.96 18.48
CA GLY A 242 17.92 22.32 19.50
C GLY A 242 17.37 23.27 20.56
N PHE A 243 18.12 24.31 20.90
CA PHE A 243 17.65 25.35 21.82
C PHE A 243 16.45 26.16 21.30
N LEU A 244 16.17 26.14 19.99
CA LEU A 244 15.06 26.90 19.40
C LEU A 244 13.70 26.34 19.83
N PHE A 245 13.56 25.03 20.01
CA PHE A 245 12.30 24.40 20.41
C PHE A 245 12.29 23.94 21.89
N ARG A 246 13.45 23.85 22.55
CA ARG A 246 13.55 23.50 23.99
C ARG A 246 13.96 24.64 24.91
N GLY A 247 14.41 25.77 24.36
CA GLY A 247 14.96 26.88 25.13
C GLY A 247 13.90 27.72 25.85
N ARG A 248 14.34 28.88 26.39
CA ARG A 248 13.46 29.80 27.14
C ARG A 248 12.36 30.45 26.29
N HIS A 249 12.52 30.47 24.97
CA HIS A 249 11.59 31.06 24.02
C HIS A 249 11.33 30.06 22.88
N PRO A 250 10.64 28.95 23.18
CA PRO A 250 10.48 27.87 22.21
C PRO A 250 9.66 28.36 21.00
N ALA A 251 10.10 27.97 19.81
CA ALA A 251 9.42 28.16 18.54
C ALA A 251 9.49 26.86 17.71
N PRO A 252 8.55 26.62 16.78
CA PRO A 252 8.59 25.45 15.92
C PRO A 252 9.89 25.41 15.09
N LEU A 253 10.49 24.23 15.02
CA LEU A 253 11.64 23.92 14.19
C LEU A 253 11.24 22.85 13.17
N PHE A 254 11.50 23.11 11.90
CA PHE A 254 11.25 22.21 10.79
C PHE A 254 12.57 21.83 10.14
N ILE A 255 12.88 20.53 10.05
CA ILE A 255 14.10 20.08 9.38
C ILE A 255 13.81 19.97 7.88
N THR A 256 14.14 21.02 7.13
CA THR A 256 13.71 21.18 5.74
C THR A 256 14.53 20.38 4.73
N GLU A 257 15.75 19.99 5.10
CA GLU A 257 16.59 19.14 4.26
C GLU A 257 17.48 18.21 5.09
N PHE A 258 17.37 16.93 4.81
CA PHE A 258 18.35 15.90 5.13
C PHE A 258 18.23 14.76 4.11
N GLY A 259 19.23 13.90 4.01
CA GLY A 259 19.18 12.77 3.08
C GLY A 259 20.47 11.97 3.05
N GLY A 260 20.50 11.00 2.13
CA GLY A 260 21.64 10.14 1.87
C GLY A 260 21.53 9.50 0.50
N ASP A 261 22.64 8.97 -0.01
CA ASP A 261 22.70 8.29 -1.30
C ASP A 261 21.74 7.08 -1.32
N GLN A 262 20.79 7.13 -2.24
CA GLN A 262 19.74 6.12 -2.40
C GLN A 262 20.17 4.95 -3.30
N ILE A 263 21.39 4.92 -3.85
CA ILE A 263 21.93 3.75 -4.57
C ILE A 263 22.23 2.60 -3.61
N GLY A 264 22.41 2.89 -2.31
CA GLY A 264 22.52 1.88 -1.24
C GLY A 264 23.93 1.58 -0.74
N ASP A 265 24.97 2.18 -1.33
CA ASP A 265 26.37 1.84 -1.04
C ASP A 265 27.14 2.87 -0.20
N ASN A 266 26.50 3.97 0.25
CA ASN A 266 27.17 4.98 1.07
C ASN A 266 27.09 4.67 2.57
N THR A 267 28.16 4.10 3.12
CA THR A 267 28.27 3.74 4.54
C THR A 267 28.16 4.94 5.48
N ALA A 268 28.72 6.10 5.13
CA ALA A 268 28.68 7.29 5.98
C ALA A 268 27.25 7.81 6.13
N ASP A 269 26.53 7.92 5.00
CA ASP A 269 25.12 8.34 4.99
C ASP A 269 24.25 7.37 5.80
N ASN A 270 24.47 6.06 5.67
CA ASN A 270 23.72 5.06 6.43
C ASN A 270 23.91 5.19 7.95
N TYR A 271 25.14 5.46 8.41
CA TYR A 271 25.43 5.68 9.84
C TYR A 271 24.80 7.00 10.33
N PHE A 272 24.94 8.07 9.55
CA PHE A 272 24.33 9.36 9.85
C PHE A 272 22.81 9.24 9.98
N LEU A 273 22.14 8.69 8.97
CA LEU A 273 20.69 8.58 8.90
C LEU A 273 20.10 7.78 10.07
N THR A 274 20.78 6.71 10.49
CA THR A 274 20.35 5.91 11.66
C THR A 274 20.26 6.76 12.92
N CYS A 275 21.25 7.63 13.16
CA CYS A 275 21.29 8.48 14.34
C CYS A 275 20.40 9.71 14.22
N TYR A 276 20.37 10.34 13.05
CA TYR A 276 19.61 11.55 12.84
C TYR A 276 18.09 11.30 12.82
N ILE A 277 17.62 10.23 12.17
CA ILE A 277 16.20 9.83 12.22
C ILE A 277 15.75 9.52 13.65
N SER A 278 16.61 8.89 14.45
CA SER A 278 16.32 8.62 15.86
C SER A 278 16.14 9.92 16.65
N TRP A 279 16.97 10.93 16.39
CA TRP A 279 16.84 12.26 17.01
C TRP A 279 15.59 13.00 16.55
N LEU A 280 15.22 12.92 15.27
CA LEU A 280 13.94 13.47 14.77
C LEU A 280 12.76 12.80 15.48
N ALA A 281 12.79 11.48 15.61
CA ALA A 281 11.75 10.69 16.27
C ALA A 281 11.62 11.03 17.76
N GLU A 282 12.74 11.14 18.49
CA GLU A 282 12.75 11.51 19.91
C GLU A 282 12.09 12.87 20.17
N ASN A 283 12.13 13.75 19.18
CA ASN A 283 11.68 15.13 19.29
C ASN A 283 10.36 15.44 18.60
N ASP A 284 9.80 14.50 17.83
CA ASP A 284 8.59 14.68 17.03
C ASP A 284 8.66 15.94 16.15
N LEU A 285 9.81 16.15 15.50
CA LEU A 285 10.02 17.31 14.64
C LEU A 285 9.42 17.07 13.26
N ASP A 286 8.83 18.13 12.69
CA ASP A 286 8.50 18.15 11.27
C ASP A 286 9.80 18.00 10.44
N TRP A 287 9.71 17.33 9.28
CA TRP A 287 10.88 17.07 8.44
C TRP A 287 10.56 16.97 6.94
N ALA A 288 11.55 17.26 6.09
CA ALA A 288 11.50 17.06 4.65
C ALA A 288 12.80 16.41 4.15
N LEU A 289 12.64 15.42 3.27
CA LEU A 289 13.74 14.63 2.72
C LEU A 289 14.20 15.20 1.38
N TRP A 290 15.51 15.38 1.22
CA TRP A 290 16.15 15.64 -0.06
C TRP A 290 16.64 14.31 -0.70
N ALA A 291 16.12 13.87 -1.84
CA ALA A 291 15.08 14.53 -2.66
C ALA A 291 14.13 13.55 -3.37
N LEU A 292 13.04 14.09 -3.92
CA LEU A 292 12.07 13.30 -4.69
C LEU A 292 12.62 12.91 -6.08
N GLN A 293 13.25 13.86 -6.79
CA GLN A 293 13.65 13.70 -8.18
C GLN A 293 14.77 12.66 -8.39
N GLY A 294 14.67 11.86 -9.44
CA GLY A 294 15.72 10.91 -9.83
C GLY A 294 16.71 11.42 -10.88
N SER A 295 16.42 12.56 -11.51
CA SER A 295 17.32 13.25 -12.45
C SER A 295 16.99 14.74 -12.54
N TYR A 296 17.89 15.52 -13.15
CA TYR A 296 17.71 16.96 -13.40
C TYR A 296 17.57 17.26 -14.88
N TYR A 297 16.79 18.26 -15.29
CA TYR A 297 16.82 18.75 -16.67
C TYR A 297 18.22 19.26 -17.05
N LEU A 298 18.84 20.02 -16.16
CA LEU A 298 20.17 20.63 -16.36
C LEU A 298 20.87 20.82 -15.01
N ARG A 299 22.05 20.22 -14.84
CA ARG A 299 22.93 20.46 -13.68
C ARG A 299 24.38 20.49 -14.13
N ASP A 300 25.11 21.54 -13.72
CA ASP A 300 26.52 21.77 -14.08
C ASP A 300 26.82 21.62 -15.59
N GLY A 301 25.90 22.12 -16.42
CA GLY A 301 25.99 22.06 -17.89
C GLY A 301 25.70 20.69 -18.51
N LYS A 302 25.37 19.67 -17.69
CA LYS A 302 24.97 18.34 -18.16
C LYS A 302 23.45 18.24 -18.27
N HIS A 303 22.97 17.66 -19.36
CA HIS A 303 21.55 17.38 -19.59
C HIS A 303 21.19 16.01 -19.00
N ASP A 304 20.04 15.93 -18.31
CA ASP A 304 19.53 14.70 -17.67
C ASP A 304 20.53 13.97 -16.73
N PRO A 305 21.39 14.65 -15.95
CA PRO A 305 22.25 13.94 -15.00
C PRO A 305 21.40 13.33 -13.88
N GLU A 306 21.79 12.13 -13.48
CA GLU A 306 21.14 11.36 -12.42
C GLU A 306 21.30 12.03 -11.05
N GLU A 307 20.23 11.97 -10.24
CA GLU A 307 20.25 12.35 -8.82
C GLU A 307 20.28 11.06 -7.99
N THR A 308 21.39 10.85 -7.28
CA THR A 308 21.63 9.65 -6.49
C THR A 308 20.97 9.73 -5.11
N TYR A 309 20.72 10.94 -4.59
CA TYR A 309 19.92 11.19 -3.37
C TYR A 309 18.41 11.13 -3.65
N GLY A 310 18.03 10.92 -4.91
CA GLY A 310 16.65 10.85 -5.37
C GLY A 310 15.93 9.59 -4.90
N LEU A 311 14.72 9.75 -4.37
CA LEU A 311 13.81 8.65 -4.05
C LEU A 311 13.48 7.84 -5.30
N PHE A 312 13.20 8.50 -6.42
CA PHE A 312 13.02 7.84 -7.71
C PHE A 312 14.36 7.63 -8.43
N ASN A 313 14.40 6.64 -9.31
CA ASN A 313 15.50 6.53 -10.28
C ASN A 313 15.36 7.56 -11.42
N SER A 314 16.37 7.67 -12.27
CA SER A 314 16.39 8.63 -13.40
C SER A 314 15.25 8.43 -14.43
N SER A 315 14.62 7.25 -14.45
CA SER A 315 13.44 6.99 -15.29
C SER A 315 12.12 7.47 -14.68
N TRP A 316 12.13 7.95 -13.42
CA TRP A 316 10.93 8.32 -12.66
C TRP A 316 9.90 7.18 -12.54
N GLY A 317 10.39 5.93 -12.58
CA GLY A 317 9.59 4.71 -12.48
C GLY A 317 9.57 4.16 -11.05
N PRO A 318 10.44 3.19 -10.72
CA PRO A 318 10.52 2.64 -9.36
C PRO A 318 11.29 3.56 -8.40
N LEU A 319 11.04 3.38 -7.10
CA LEU A 319 11.92 3.89 -6.05
C LEU A 319 13.31 3.25 -6.17
N ARG A 320 14.35 4.03 -5.93
CA ARG A 320 15.74 3.57 -5.97
C ARG A 320 16.06 2.64 -4.81
N ASN A 321 15.60 2.99 -3.61
CA ASN A 321 15.78 2.19 -2.40
C ASN A 321 14.46 2.05 -1.61
N PRO A 322 13.63 1.04 -1.93
CA PRO A 322 12.38 0.81 -1.21
C PRO A 322 12.57 0.56 0.29
N GLN A 323 13.71 -0.03 0.70
CA GLN A 323 14.00 -0.29 2.11
C GLN A 323 14.28 0.99 2.91
N PHE A 324 14.88 2.01 2.27
CA PHE A 324 15.07 3.32 2.89
C PHE A 324 13.73 3.97 3.22
N HIS A 325 12.74 3.85 2.33
CA HIS A 325 11.40 4.36 2.58
C HIS A 325 10.75 3.74 3.85
N THR A 326 10.93 2.44 4.08
CA THR A 326 10.45 1.76 5.30
C THR A 326 11.05 2.37 6.58
N LYS A 327 12.29 2.88 6.54
CA LYS A 327 12.93 3.52 7.72
C LYS A 327 12.25 4.83 8.12
N LEU A 328 11.60 5.52 7.18
CA LEU A 328 10.92 6.79 7.43
C LEU A 328 9.54 6.59 8.06
N GLN A 329 8.96 5.39 7.98
CA GLN A 329 7.62 5.10 8.52
C GLN A 329 7.47 5.42 10.01
N LEU A 330 8.55 5.33 10.78
CA LEU A 330 8.55 5.67 12.21
C LEU A 330 8.25 7.16 12.42
N ILE A 331 8.87 8.03 11.62
CA ILE A 331 8.75 9.50 11.76
C ILE A 331 7.65 10.09 10.86
N GLN A 332 6.92 9.26 10.12
CA GLN A 332 5.72 9.67 9.36
C GLN A 332 4.46 9.76 10.24
N ARG A 333 4.54 9.39 11.52
CA ARG A 333 3.45 9.44 12.50
C ARG A 333 3.80 10.47 13.57
N THR A 334 2.79 11.13 14.13
CA THR A 334 2.97 11.93 15.35
C THR A 334 3.33 11.00 16.50
N LEU A 335 4.51 11.20 17.11
CA LEU A 335 5.03 10.32 18.15
C LEU A 335 4.77 10.87 19.56
N ILE A 336 4.54 12.17 19.72
CA ILE A 336 4.28 12.81 21.01
C ILE A 336 2.88 13.46 20.98
N ALA A 337 1.92 12.83 21.65
CA ALA A 337 0.58 13.39 21.79
C ALA A 337 0.60 14.64 22.70
N THR A 338 0.21 15.80 22.17
CA THR A 338 -0.04 16.98 23.00
C THR A 338 -1.42 16.89 23.65
N GLY A 339 -1.49 16.34 24.86
CA GLY A 339 -2.61 16.50 25.80
C GLY A 339 -3.47 15.26 26.04
N ASP A 340 -3.42 14.78 27.28
CA ASP A 340 -4.26 13.76 27.94
C ASP A 340 -4.27 12.33 27.35
N GLY A 341 -3.11 11.67 27.40
CA GLY A 341 -3.02 10.21 27.23
C GLY A 341 -1.58 9.69 27.19
N LEU A 342 -1.05 9.32 28.36
CA LEU A 342 0.16 8.51 28.64
C LEU A 342 1.42 8.69 27.75
N PRO A 343 2.56 9.16 28.31
CA PRO A 343 3.81 9.21 27.56
C PRO A 343 4.38 7.81 27.32
N VAL A 344 4.71 7.48 26.06
CA VAL A 344 5.66 6.40 25.75
C VAL A 344 7.05 6.91 26.12
N ALA A 345 7.44 6.72 27.38
CA ALA A 345 8.79 6.95 27.83
C ALA A 345 9.70 5.85 27.26
N LEU A 346 10.44 6.15 26.20
CA LEU A 346 11.67 5.45 25.87
C LEU A 346 12.68 5.75 26.99
N THR A 347 12.73 4.88 28.00
CA THR A 347 13.70 4.99 29.10
C THR A 347 15.11 4.74 28.58
N ARG A 348 16.03 5.62 29.00
CA ARG A 348 17.46 5.74 28.62
C ARG A 348 18.37 4.52 28.91
N GLU A 349 17.84 3.35 29.20
CA GLU A 349 18.64 2.20 29.69
C GLU A 349 19.16 1.25 28.59
N CYS A 350 18.79 1.42 27.32
CA CYS A 350 19.27 0.54 26.24
C CYS A 350 20.61 0.93 25.57
N LEU A 351 21.31 1.99 26.01
CA LEU A 351 22.53 2.47 25.34
C LEU A 351 23.85 2.19 26.08
N THR A 352 23.83 1.41 27.16
CA THR A 352 25.06 0.97 27.84
C THR A 352 25.12 -0.55 27.95
N GLY A 353 25.41 -1.22 26.84
CA GLY A 353 25.69 -2.66 26.80
C GLY A 353 26.66 -3.00 25.68
N GLN A 354 27.95 -2.95 25.97
CA GLN A 354 29.00 -3.51 25.11
C GLN A 354 28.78 -5.02 24.94
N SER A 355 28.59 -5.49 23.70
CA SER A 355 29.00 -6.81 23.15
C SER A 355 28.05 -7.33 22.06
N ALA A 356 28.05 -6.71 20.87
CA ALA A 356 27.45 -7.35 19.68
C ALA A 356 28.12 -6.95 18.35
N TRP A 357 29.15 -6.09 18.37
CA TRP A 357 29.70 -5.46 17.17
C TRP A 357 31.05 -6.03 16.69
N GLU A 358 31.62 -7.04 17.35
CA GLU A 358 32.99 -7.53 17.07
C GLU A 358 33.12 -8.76 16.14
N LEU A 359 32.08 -9.22 15.43
CA LEU A 359 32.17 -10.45 14.62
C LEU A 359 31.87 -10.33 13.12
N ALA A 360 31.69 -9.12 12.57
CA ALA A 360 31.32 -8.96 11.15
C ALA A 360 32.31 -8.12 10.30
N GLN A 361 33.59 -8.05 10.70
CA GLN A 361 34.66 -7.53 9.84
C GLN A 361 35.69 -8.62 9.54
N ASN A 362 35.43 -9.42 8.50
CA ASN A 362 36.48 -10.04 7.69
C ASN A 362 35.88 -10.73 6.45
N SER A 363 35.81 -10.02 5.33
CA SER A 363 36.21 -10.57 4.03
C SER A 363 36.24 -9.44 2.99
N GLN A 364 37.45 -9.01 2.66
CA GLN A 364 37.78 -8.21 1.48
C GLN A 364 37.62 -9.05 0.22
N PHE A 365 37.22 -8.48 -0.92
CA PHE A 365 37.87 -8.71 -2.23
C PHE A 365 37.45 -7.64 -3.26
N HIS A 366 38.30 -7.47 -4.28
CA HIS A 366 38.67 -6.23 -4.97
C HIS A 366 37.92 -5.89 -6.29
N ARG A 367 37.90 -4.57 -6.55
CA ARG A 367 37.79 -3.75 -7.80
C ARG A 367 38.19 -4.38 -9.16
N SER A 368 37.52 -3.93 -10.24
CA SER A 368 38.04 -3.13 -11.41
C SER A 368 37.01 -3.16 -12.59
N SER A 369 36.40 -2.04 -13.05
CA SER A 369 36.83 -1.05 -14.09
C SER A 369 37.36 -1.71 -15.39
N SER A 370 36.97 -1.44 -16.65
CA SER A 370 36.41 -0.26 -17.35
C SER A 370 36.38 -0.47 -18.90
N LEU A 371 35.79 0.47 -19.68
CA LEU A 371 36.05 0.82 -21.12
C LEU A 371 35.39 -0.11 -22.21
N VAL A 372 34.88 0.26 -23.40
CA VAL A 372 34.96 1.45 -24.27
C VAL A 372 34.09 1.32 -25.56
N HIS A 373 33.59 2.45 -26.07
CA HIS A 373 33.29 2.88 -27.47
C HIS A 373 32.02 2.52 -28.29
N SER A 374 31.51 3.64 -28.82
CA SER A 374 30.58 4.01 -29.90
C SER A 374 30.68 3.31 -31.27
N ALA A 375 29.57 3.34 -32.03
CA ALA A 375 29.49 3.90 -33.39
C ALA A 375 28.04 3.97 -33.94
N SER A 376 27.69 5.13 -34.52
CA SER A 376 26.41 5.47 -35.18
C SER A 376 26.41 5.17 -36.67
N ILE A 377 25.27 4.84 -37.29
CA ILE A 377 24.99 5.07 -38.74
C ILE A 377 23.52 5.49 -38.98
N LYS A 378 23.37 6.51 -39.84
CA LYS A 378 22.14 7.22 -40.29
C LYS A 378 21.48 6.59 -41.54
N MET A 379 20.28 7.11 -41.86
CA MET A 379 19.59 7.25 -43.17
C MET A 379 18.56 6.16 -43.53
N ALA A 380 17.39 6.43 -44.14
CA ALA A 380 16.72 7.67 -44.57
C ALA A 380 15.24 7.38 -44.92
N LYS A 381 14.46 8.47 -44.98
CA LYS A 381 13.06 8.65 -45.40
C LYS A 381 12.68 8.05 -46.77
N LYS A 382 11.42 7.57 -46.93
CA LYS A 382 10.44 8.15 -47.89
C LYS A 382 9.03 7.52 -47.84
N ASN A 383 8.05 8.42 -48.04
CA ASN A 383 6.72 8.26 -48.63
C ASN A 383 5.53 7.73 -47.80
N SER A 384 4.92 8.71 -47.13
CA SER A 384 3.50 8.88 -46.82
C SER A 384 2.66 9.05 -48.10
N SER A 385 1.45 8.48 -48.14
CA SER A 385 0.19 9.24 -48.34
C SER A 385 -1.10 8.41 -48.45
N HIS A 386 -1.07 7.08 -48.27
CA HIS A 386 -2.31 6.26 -48.24
C HIS A 386 -2.53 5.48 -46.93
N PHE A 387 -1.68 5.70 -45.93
CA PHE A 387 -1.76 5.03 -44.63
C PHE A 387 -2.58 5.82 -43.60
N HIS A 388 -2.81 7.13 -43.81
CA HIS A 388 -3.33 8.05 -42.79
C HIS A 388 -4.84 7.95 -42.55
N THR A 389 -5.64 7.52 -43.53
CA THR A 389 -7.08 7.31 -43.36
C THR A 389 -7.41 5.96 -42.71
N PHE A 390 -6.56 4.95 -42.89
CA PHE A 390 -6.69 3.65 -42.23
C PHE A 390 -6.13 3.69 -40.79
N LEU A 391 -5.06 4.47 -40.56
CA LEU A 391 -4.54 4.74 -39.21
C LEU A 391 -5.46 5.60 -38.35
N LEU A 392 -6.25 6.52 -38.93
CA LEU A 392 -7.19 7.33 -38.13
C LEU A 392 -8.30 6.47 -37.51
N TRP A 393 -8.73 5.42 -38.21
CA TRP A 393 -9.70 4.45 -37.68
C TRP A 393 -9.08 3.51 -36.64
N ILE A 394 -7.80 3.14 -36.79
CA ILE A 394 -7.08 2.34 -35.77
C ILE A 394 -6.70 3.20 -34.55
N LEU A 395 -6.39 4.48 -34.73
CA LEU A 395 -6.04 5.42 -33.66
C LEU A 395 -7.26 5.85 -32.83
N LEU A 396 -8.45 5.95 -33.43
CA LEU A 396 -9.69 6.20 -32.68
C LEU A 396 -10.15 5.00 -31.82
N PHE A 397 -9.68 3.78 -32.12
CA PHE A 397 -9.92 2.59 -31.28
C PHE A 397 -8.78 2.27 -30.30
N SER A 398 -7.68 3.01 -30.29
CA SER A 398 -6.48 2.68 -29.48
C SER A 398 -6.30 3.54 -28.22
N PHE A 399 -7.20 4.48 -27.93
CA PHE A 399 -7.14 5.36 -26.74
C PHE A 399 -8.21 5.09 -25.68
N ALA A 400 -8.76 3.88 -25.65
CA ALA A 400 -9.33 3.34 -24.43
C ALA A 400 -8.29 2.41 -23.80
N LYS A 401 -7.43 2.92 -22.91
CA LYS A 401 -6.84 2.03 -21.90
C LYS A 401 -8.00 1.64 -20.97
N LEU A 402 -8.75 0.62 -21.37
CA LEU A 402 -9.70 -0.04 -20.49
C LEU A 402 -8.92 -0.54 -19.26
N SER A 403 -9.57 -0.43 -18.10
CA SER A 403 -9.19 -1.15 -16.91
C SER A 403 -8.85 -2.61 -17.25
N LYS A 404 -7.82 -3.19 -16.62
CA LYS A 404 -7.55 -4.63 -16.70
C LYS A 404 -8.58 -5.44 -15.89
N SER A 405 -9.85 -5.35 -16.25
CA SER A 405 -10.67 -6.56 -16.31
C SER A 405 -11.54 -6.51 -17.54
N LEU A 406 -11.12 -7.30 -18.51
CA LEU A 406 -11.95 -7.82 -19.58
C LEU A 406 -12.74 -9.01 -18.96
N PRO A 407 -13.83 -9.49 -19.59
CA PRO A 407 -14.66 -10.56 -19.03
C PRO A 407 -13.83 -11.70 -18.44
N LEU A 408 -14.23 -12.20 -17.27
CA LEU A 408 -13.62 -13.37 -16.67
C LEU A 408 -14.35 -14.64 -17.13
N SER A 409 -13.66 -15.76 -17.08
CA SER A 409 -14.20 -17.09 -17.37
C SER A 409 -13.72 -18.09 -16.34
N THR A 410 -14.29 -19.29 -16.34
CA THR A 410 -13.87 -20.40 -15.50
C THR A 410 -13.40 -21.57 -16.35
N SER A 411 -12.35 -22.24 -15.88
CA SER A 411 -11.86 -23.49 -16.47
C SER A 411 -11.27 -24.36 -15.36
N SER A 412 -11.81 -25.58 -15.22
CA SER A 412 -11.55 -26.39 -14.03
C SER A 412 -11.86 -25.56 -12.77
N ARG A 413 -11.00 -25.63 -11.76
CA ARG A 413 -11.11 -24.89 -10.50
C ARG A 413 -10.61 -23.44 -10.56
N TRP A 414 -10.27 -22.91 -11.74
CA TRP A 414 -9.61 -21.60 -11.86
C TRP A 414 -10.50 -20.54 -12.50
N ILE A 415 -10.38 -19.32 -11.97
CA ILE A 415 -10.87 -18.09 -12.59
C ILE A 415 -9.79 -17.55 -13.52
N LEU A 416 -10.16 -17.27 -14.77
CA LEU A 416 -9.25 -16.87 -15.83
C LEU A 416 -9.72 -15.56 -16.47
N ASP A 417 -8.78 -14.77 -16.97
CA ASP A 417 -9.07 -13.73 -17.95
C ASP A 417 -9.54 -14.42 -19.26
N ASP A 418 -10.77 -14.15 -19.71
CA ASP A 418 -11.40 -14.88 -20.83
C ASP A 418 -10.62 -14.74 -22.14
N LYS A 419 -9.96 -13.59 -22.34
CA LYS A 419 -9.22 -13.29 -23.57
C LYS A 419 -7.87 -14.00 -23.63
N THR A 420 -7.11 -13.98 -22.55
CA THR A 420 -5.74 -14.51 -22.49
C THR A 420 -5.68 -15.93 -21.93
N GLY A 421 -6.73 -16.36 -21.23
CA GLY A 421 -6.80 -17.57 -20.41
C GLY A 421 -5.83 -17.57 -19.23
N SER A 422 -5.28 -16.42 -18.84
CA SER A 422 -4.33 -16.31 -17.72
C SER A 422 -5.09 -16.40 -16.40
N ARG A 423 -4.52 -17.06 -15.39
CA ARG A 423 -5.15 -17.14 -14.09
C ARG A 423 -5.29 -15.76 -13.46
N VAL A 424 -6.46 -15.49 -12.90
CA VAL A 424 -6.76 -14.31 -12.09
C VAL A 424 -7.01 -14.80 -10.67
N LYS A 425 -6.31 -14.21 -9.70
CA LYS A 425 -6.55 -14.41 -8.28
C LYS A 425 -7.49 -13.30 -7.80
N LEU A 426 -8.63 -13.63 -7.20
CA LEU A 426 -9.47 -12.65 -6.53
C LEU A 426 -9.01 -12.49 -5.08
N THR A 427 -8.59 -11.26 -4.74
CA THR A 427 -8.18 -10.84 -3.40
C THR A 427 -9.04 -9.67 -2.98
N CYS A 428 -10.25 -9.96 -2.53
CA CYS A 428 -11.26 -8.93 -2.34
C CYS A 428 -11.39 -8.50 -0.88
N VAL A 429 -12.07 -7.38 -0.70
CA VAL A 429 -12.65 -6.96 0.58
C VAL A 429 -14.14 -6.72 0.41
N ASN A 430 -14.94 -7.09 1.41
CA ASN A 430 -16.37 -6.80 1.44
C ASN A 430 -16.60 -5.32 1.78
N TRP A 431 -17.52 -4.65 1.08
CA TRP A 431 -17.92 -3.28 1.37
C TRP A 431 -19.44 -3.18 1.45
N VAL A 432 -19.93 -2.72 2.60
CA VAL A 432 -21.36 -2.70 2.91
C VAL A 432 -22.07 -1.52 2.24
N GLY A 433 -23.22 -1.80 1.61
CA GLY A 433 -24.10 -0.83 0.96
C GLY A 433 -25.57 -1.27 0.92
N HIS A 434 -25.93 -2.35 1.62
CA HIS A 434 -27.28 -2.94 1.61
C HIS A 434 -28.14 -2.58 2.83
N LEU A 435 -27.60 -1.86 3.82
CA LEU A 435 -28.30 -1.53 5.06
C LEU A 435 -29.40 -0.50 4.86
N GLU A 436 -30.19 -0.23 5.91
CA GLU A 436 -31.35 0.67 5.89
C GLU A 436 -31.11 2.02 5.18
N PRO A 437 -29.96 2.71 5.37
CA PRO A 437 -29.67 3.94 4.64
C PRO A 437 -29.54 3.78 3.12
N LEU A 438 -29.25 2.57 2.62
CA LEU A 438 -28.92 2.29 1.21
C LEU A 438 -27.75 3.13 0.66
N VAL A 439 -26.93 3.67 1.56
CA VAL A 439 -25.70 4.40 1.24
C VAL A 439 -24.52 3.50 1.56
N VAL A 440 -23.54 3.45 0.66
CA VAL A 440 -22.30 2.70 0.89
C VAL A 440 -21.54 3.29 2.09
N GLU A 441 -21.09 2.42 2.99
CA GLU A 441 -20.52 2.82 4.27
C GLU A 441 -19.25 3.67 4.11
N GLY A 442 -19.07 4.65 5.00
CA GLY A 442 -17.86 5.50 5.06
C GLY A 442 -17.94 6.80 4.25
N LEU A 443 -18.91 6.95 3.35
CA LEU A 443 -19.07 8.17 2.54
C LEU A 443 -19.39 9.43 3.37
N GLN A 444 -19.90 9.27 4.59
CA GLN A 444 -20.08 10.36 5.54
C GLN A 444 -18.78 10.74 6.27
N LYS A 445 -17.75 9.87 6.24
CA LYS A 445 -16.48 10.04 6.95
C LYS A 445 -15.35 10.53 6.06
N LYS A 446 -15.27 10.02 4.83
CA LYS A 446 -14.15 10.26 3.92
C LYS A 446 -14.62 10.47 2.47
N PRO A 447 -13.87 11.24 1.66
CA PRO A 447 -14.11 11.30 0.22
C PRO A 447 -14.05 9.92 -0.42
N LEU A 448 -14.95 9.64 -1.37
CA LEU A 448 -14.98 8.37 -2.10
C LEU A 448 -13.61 8.00 -2.73
N PRO A 449 -12.88 8.91 -3.41
CA PRO A 449 -11.55 8.59 -3.94
C PRO A 449 -10.56 8.15 -2.86
N TYR A 450 -10.60 8.75 -1.66
CA TYR A 450 -9.73 8.39 -0.55
C TYR A 450 -9.98 6.94 -0.11
N ILE A 451 -11.24 6.52 0.01
CA ILE A 451 -11.59 5.15 0.42
C ILE A 451 -11.10 4.16 -0.64
N VAL A 452 -11.38 4.42 -1.91
CA VAL A 452 -10.98 3.55 -3.03
C VAL A 452 -9.46 3.46 -3.17
N ASP A 453 -8.74 4.57 -2.99
CA ASP A 453 -7.27 4.57 -3.00
C ASP A 453 -6.69 3.69 -1.89
N ASN A 454 -7.30 3.71 -0.70
CA ASN A 454 -6.88 2.85 0.39
C ASN A 454 -7.17 1.36 0.14
N VAL A 455 -8.26 1.01 -0.57
CA VAL A 455 -8.49 -0.38 -1.02
C VAL A 455 -7.32 -0.88 -1.87
N ALA A 456 -6.86 -0.06 -2.83
CA ALA A 456 -5.69 -0.39 -3.66
C ALA A 456 -4.39 -0.46 -2.84
N LEU A 457 -4.16 0.50 -1.92
CA LEU A 457 -2.98 0.52 -1.04
C LEU A 457 -2.90 -0.71 -0.14
N MET A 458 -4.04 -1.24 0.31
CA MET A 458 -4.09 -2.48 1.09
C MET A 458 -3.79 -3.73 0.24
N GLY A 459 -3.65 -3.59 -1.08
CA GLY A 459 -3.34 -4.69 -1.99
C GLY A 459 -4.53 -5.58 -2.31
N PHE A 460 -5.76 -5.09 -2.16
CA PHE A 460 -6.95 -5.75 -2.68
C PHE A 460 -7.09 -5.42 -4.17
N ASN A 461 -7.47 -6.41 -4.98
CA ASN A 461 -7.73 -6.21 -6.41
C ASN A 461 -9.22 -6.27 -6.76
N CYS A 462 -10.08 -6.54 -5.79
CA CYS A 462 -11.52 -6.52 -5.93
C CYS A 462 -12.26 -6.04 -4.68
N VAL A 463 -13.51 -5.63 -4.87
CA VAL A 463 -14.48 -5.37 -3.81
C VAL A 463 -15.72 -6.21 -4.05
N ARG A 464 -16.19 -6.93 -3.01
CA ARG A 464 -17.53 -7.53 -2.97
C ARG A 464 -18.48 -6.47 -2.39
N LEU A 465 -19.22 -5.80 -3.27
CA LEU A 465 -20.08 -4.67 -2.94
C LEU A 465 -21.51 -5.16 -2.75
N THR A 466 -21.98 -5.07 -1.50
CA THR A 466 -23.30 -5.59 -1.11
C THR A 466 -24.43 -4.65 -1.54
N TRP A 467 -25.59 -5.21 -1.90
CA TRP A 467 -26.80 -4.44 -2.24
C TRP A 467 -28.09 -5.18 -1.87
N ALA A 468 -29.19 -4.44 -1.73
CA ALA A 468 -30.51 -4.98 -1.39
C ALA A 468 -31.45 -5.05 -2.61
N THR A 469 -32.26 -6.11 -2.76
CA THR A 469 -33.17 -6.27 -3.91
C THR A 469 -34.15 -5.09 -4.07
N PHE A 470 -34.72 -4.60 -2.96
CA PHE A 470 -35.71 -3.51 -3.00
C PHE A 470 -35.13 -2.20 -3.55
N MET A 471 -33.83 -1.98 -3.42
CA MET A 471 -33.13 -0.83 -3.98
C MET A 471 -33.34 -0.69 -5.50
N PHE A 472 -33.48 -1.82 -6.22
CA PHE A 472 -33.59 -1.86 -7.69
C PHE A 472 -34.97 -2.22 -8.21
N THR A 473 -35.87 -2.70 -7.33
CA THR A 473 -37.19 -3.22 -7.73
C THR A 473 -38.35 -2.36 -7.24
N ARG A 474 -38.11 -1.46 -6.27
CA ARG A 474 -39.15 -0.63 -5.65
C ARG A 474 -38.77 0.85 -5.70
N GLU A 475 -39.64 1.66 -6.31
CA GLU A 475 -39.41 3.10 -6.50
C GLU A 475 -39.23 3.84 -5.17
N ASN A 476 -39.97 3.45 -4.12
CA ASN A 476 -39.89 4.08 -2.81
C ASN A 476 -38.57 3.81 -2.06
N TYR A 477 -37.69 2.96 -2.61
CA TYR A 477 -36.33 2.76 -2.14
C TYR A 477 -35.32 3.35 -3.13
N GLY A 478 -35.37 2.94 -4.40
CA GLY A 478 -34.37 3.32 -5.41
C GLY A 478 -34.35 4.80 -5.78
N ASN A 479 -35.50 5.49 -5.70
CA ASN A 479 -35.61 6.91 -6.06
C ASN A 479 -35.28 7.86 -4.92
N LEU A 480 -35.01 7.34 -3.71
CA LEU A 480 -34.60 8.19 -2.60
C LEU A 480 -33.23 8.82 -2.92
N THR A 481 -33.15 10.13 -2.80
CA THR A 481 -31.85 10.79 -2.68
C THR A 481 -31.16 10.37 -1.39
N VAL A 482 -29.82 10.44 -1.35
CA VAL A 482 -29.06 10.18 -0.12
C VAL A 482 -29.57 11.04 1.04
N ARG A 483 -29.82 12.33 0.79
CA ARG A 483 -30.40 13.24 1.79
C ARG A 483 -31.75 12.75 2.30
N GLU A 484 -32.66 12.36 1.42
CA GLU A 484 -33.99 11.87 1.83
C GLU A 484 -33.89 10.59 2.64
N SER A 485 -33.08 9.63 2.19
CA SER A 485 -32.86 8.36 2.90
C SER A 485 -32.35 8.59 4.33
N LEU A 486 -31.33 9.44 4.49
CA LEU A 486 -30.76 9.76 5.80
C LEU A 486 -31.72 10.59 6.68
N ASN A 487 -32.45 11.54 6.12
CA ASN A 487 -33.42 12.35 6.87
C ASN A 487 -34.59 11.52 7.42
N GLN A 488 -35.10 10.56 6.63
CA GLN A 488 -36.18 9.66 7.08
C GLN A 488 -35.75 8.82 8.29
N LEU A 489 -34.45 8.55 8.42
CA LEU A 489 -33.85 7.83 9.54
C LEU A 489 -33.32 8.75 10.66
N SER A 490 -33.56 10.07 10.57
CA SER A 490 -33.07 11.08 11.53
C SER A 490 -31.54 11.10 11.69
N LEU A 491 -30.80 10.92 10.58
CA LEU A 491 -29.33 10.83 10.56
C LEU A 491 -28.66 12.16 10.16
N ASP A 492 -29.01 13.26 10.83
CA ASP A 492 -28.52 14.62 10.51
C ASP A 492 -26.98 14.72 10.48
N GLY A 493 -26.30 14.01 11.38
CA GLY A 493 -24.84 13.95 11.42
C GLY A 493 -24.23 13.31 10.17
N SER A 494 -24.88 12.27 9.62
CA SER A 494 -24.44 11.64 8.37
C SER A 494 -24.72 12.52 7.16
N VAL A 495 -25.83 13.26 7.15
CA VAL A 495 -26.13 14.27 6.12
C VAL A 495 -25.02 15.33 6.08
N ALA A 496 -24.64 15.86 7.25
CA ALA A 496 -23.55 16.83 7.35
C ALA A 496 -22.20 16.23 6.93
N GLY A 497 -21.93 14.97 7.31
CA GLY A 497 -20.71 14.24 6.94
C GLY A 497 -20.59 14.04 5.42
N ILE A 498 -21.66 13.62 4.75
CA ILE A 498 -21.67 13.49 3.28
C ILE A 498 -21.57 14.86 2.62
N ALA A 499 -22.26 15.88 3.12
CA ALA A 499 -22.14 17.26 2.60
C ALA A 499 -20.69 17.77 2.65
N MET A 500 -19.94 17.39 3.69
CA MET A 500 -18.55 17.78 3.86
C MET A 500 -17.59 16.98 2.97
N ASN A 501 -17.74 15.66 2.93
CA ASN A 501 -16.78 14.75 2.32
C ASN A 501 -17.07 14.42 0.86
N ASN A 502 -18.36 14.38 0.49
CA ASN A 502 -18.86 13.99 -0.82
C ASN A 502 -20.10 14.84 -1.21
N PRO A 503 -20.01 16.19 -1.26
CA PRO A 503 -21.16 17.06 -1.49
C PRO A 503 -21.96 16.72 -2.77
N GLN A 504 -21.27 16.24 -3.80
CA GLN A 504 -21.85 15.86 -5.08
C GLN A 504 -22.78 14.63 -5.00
N LEU A 505 -22.67 13.82 -3.95
CA LEU A 505 -23.48 12.60 -3.79
C LEU A 505 -24.75 12.84 -2.96
N LEU A 506 -24.85 13.97 -2.29
CA LEU A 506 -25.88 14.19 -1.26
C LEU A 506 -27.31 14.25 -1.83
N ASP A 507 -27.46 14.84 -3.02
CA ASP A 507 -28.75 14.96 -3.71
C ASP A 507 -28.86 13.97 -4.88
N ALA A 508 -27.90 13.05 -5.02
CA ALA A 508 -27.99 11.92 -5.94
C ALA A 508 -28.84 10.81 -5.31
N THR A 509 -29.50 10.01 -6.15
CA THR A 509 -30.23 8.81 -5.70
C THR A 509 -29.27 7.76 -5.13
N VAL A 510 -29.76 6.92 -4.23
CA VAL A 510 -28.96 5.82 -3.67
C VAL A 510 -28.40 4.88 -4.76
N VAL A 511 -29.15 4.68 -5.85
CA VAL A 511 -28.69 3.91 -7.03
C VAL A 511 -27.56 4.63 -7.77
N GLU A 512 -27.66 5.95 -7.96
CA GLU A 512 -26.58 6.74 -8.56
C GLU A 512 -25.32 6.76 -7.70
N VAL A 513 -25.46 6.75 -6.37
CA VAL A 513 -24.31 6.68 -5.46
C VAL A 513 -23.63 5.32 -5.52
N GLN A 514 -24.36 4.21 -5.51
CA GLN A 514 -23.76 2.89 -5.74
C GLN A 514 -23.03 2.84 -7.09
N LYS A 515 -23.64 3.42 -8.13
CA LYS A 515 -23.01 3.54 -9.45
C LYS A 515 -21.71 4.34 -9.38
N ALA A 516 -21.70 5.49 -8.70
CA ALA A 516 -20.50 6.31 -8.52
C ALA A 516 -19.37 5.52 -7.82
N VAL A 517 -19.70 4.73 -6.79
CA VAL A 517 -18.74 3.84 -6.11
C VAL A 517 -18.15 2.80 -7.07
N VAL A 518 -19.00 2.11 -7.84
CA VAL A 518 -18.56 1.11 -8.83
C VAL A 518 -17.63 1.71 -9.89
N TYR A 519 -17.94 2.90 -10.40
CA TYR A 519 -17.08 3.56 -11.39
C TYR A 519 -15.77 4.07 -10.79
N GLU A 520 -15.77 4.57 -9.55
CA GLU A 520 -14.52 4.99 -8.91
C GLU A 520 -13.58 3.80 -8.66
N LEU A 521 -14.11 2.66 -8.20
CA LEU A 521 -13.36 1.39 -8.13
C LEU A 521 -12.75 1.03 -9.49
N GLY A 522 -13.53 1.17 -10.57
CA GLY A 522 -13.07 0.93 -11.93
C GLY A 522 -11.95 1.85 -12.39
N ARG A 523 -11.97 3.13 -12.00
CA ARG A 523 -10.89 4.11 -12.30
C ARG A 523 -9.57 3.73 -11.65
N LYS A 524 -9.59 2.97 -10.56
CA LYS A 524 -8.41 2.45 -9.86
C LYS A 524 -8.07 1.01 -10.24
N ASN A 525 -8.68 0.46 -11.30
CA ASN A 525 -8.53 -0.92 -11.75
C ASN A 525 -8.89 -1.98 -10.69
N ILE A 526 -9.85 -1.66 -9.81
CA ILE A 526 -10.37 -2.59 -8.81
C ILE A 526 -11.61 -3.27 -9.40
N MET A 527 -11.58 -4.60 -9.45
CA MET A 527 -12.72 -5.40 -9.89
C MET A 527 -13.86 -5.32 -8.86
N VAL A 528 -15.09 -5.49 -9.32
CA VAL A 528 -16.28 -5.43 -8.48
C VAL A 528 -17.07 -6.72 -8.66
N ILE A 529 -17.42 -7.31 -7.51
CA ILE A 529 -18.37 -8.40 -7.39
C ILE A 529 -19.61 -7.80 -6.74
N LEU A 530 -20.72 -7.78 -7.44
CA LEU A 530 -21.98 -7.25 -6.90
C LEU A 530 -22.71 -8.37 -6.16
N ASP A 531 -22.92 -8.19 -4.87
CA ASP A 531 -23.48 -9.20 -3.98
C ASP A 531 -24.92 -8.85 -3.58
N ASN A 532 -25.89 -9.64 -4.03
CA ASN A 532 -27.26 -9.50 -3.54
C ASN A 532 -27.35 -10.02 -2.11
N HIS A 533 -27.18 -9.12 -1.15
CA HIS A 533 -26.98 -9.49 0.24
C HIS A 533 -28.30 -9.77 0.96
N VAL A 534 -29.32 -8.94 0.70
CA VAL A 534 -30.67 -9.04 1.29
C VAL A 534 -31.71 -8.56 0.28
N SER A 535 -32.98 -8.77 0.58
CA SER A 535 -34.08 -8.22 -0.21
C SER A 535 -34.57 -6.90 0.38
N LYS A 536 -35.00 -6.94 1.64
CA LYS A 536 -35.31 -5.73 2.44
C LYS A 536 -34.02 -5.20 3.07
N PRO A 537 -33.71 -3.89 2.93
CA PRO A 537 -32.52 -3.31 3.54
C PRO A 537 -32.55 -3.43 5.07
N GLN A 538 -31.57 -4.13 5.65
CA GLN A 538 -31.36 -4.31 7.09
C GLN A 538 -30.05 -5.08 7.35
N TRP A 539 -29.64 -5.14 8.62
CA TRP A 539 -28.58 -6.06 9.07
C TRP A 539 -29.11 -7.50 9.10
N CYS A 540 -28.39 -8.42 8.46
CA CYS A 540 -28.64 -9.86 8.58
C CYS A 540 -27.75 -10.47 9.70
N CYS A 541 -27.84 -11.71 10.14
CA CYS A 541 -28.40 -12.82 9.41
C CYS A 541 -29.13 -13.74 10.40
N GLY A 542 -30.26 -13.24 10.93
CA GLY A 542 -31.14 -14.03 11.77
C GLY A 542 -31.70 -15.22 11.01
N GLY A 543 -32.04 -16.31 11.70
CA GLY A 543 -32.73 -17.45 11.07
C GLY A 543 -34.17 -17.13 10.65
N ASP A 544 -34.71 -16.00 11.11
CA ASP A 544 -36.10 -15.55 11.02
C ASP A 544 -36.23 -14.08 10.61
N ASP A 545 -35.18 -13.46 10.05
CA ASP A 545 -35.18 -12.05 9.63
C ASP A 545 -35.98 -11.75 8.34
N GLY A 546 -36.66 -12.76 7.81
CA GLY A 546 -37.49 -12.68 6.61
C GLY A 546 -36.72 -12.56 5.28
N ASN A 547 -35.38 -12.67 5.29
CA ASN A 547 -34.53 -12.61 4.10
C ASN A 547 -33.74 -13.91 3.85
N GLY A 548 -33.89 -14.93 4.69
CA GLY A 548 -33.00 -16.11 4.69
C GLY A 548 -33.17 -17.04 3.49
N PHE A 549 -34.39 -17.26 3.01
CA PHE A 549 -34.67 -18.23 1.95
C PHE A 549 -35.83 -17.83 1.03
N PHE A 550 -35.90 -18.46 -0.14
CA PHE A 550 -36.98 -18.28 -1.10
C PHE A 550 -38.36 -18.44 -0.44
N GLY A 551 -39.24 -17.45 -0.64
CA GLY A 551 -40.59 -17.43 -0.06
C GLY A 551 -40.67 -16.93 1.39
N ASP A 552 -39.56 -16.51 1.99
CA ASP A 552 -39.61 -15.73 3.24
C ASP A 552 -40.32 -14.38 3.01
N GLU A 553 -40.74 -13.75 4.11
CA GLU A 553 -41.57 -12.53 4.11
C GLU A 553 -41.09 -11.45 3.14
N PHE A 554 -39.76 -11.26 3.05
CA PHE A 554 -39.16 -10.25 2.18
C PHE A 554 -38.45 -10.83 0.95
N PHE A 555 -38.40 -12.15 0.80
CA PHE A 555 -37.68 -12.81 -0.29
C PHE A 555 -38.64 -13.52 -1.25
N ASP A 556 -39.34 -12.74 -2.08
CA ASP A 556 -40.08 -13.24 -3.24
C ASP A 556 -39.09 -13.63 -4.37
N PRO A 557 -39.06 -14.89 -4.82
CA PRO A 557 -38.19 -15.32 -5.91
C PRO A 557 -38.42 -14.54 -7.20
N LYS A 558 -39.65 -14.12 -7.52
CA LYS A 558 -39.93 -13.36 -8.75
C LYS A 558 -39.34 -11.96 -8.71
N GLU A 559 -39.48 -11.27 -7.59
CA GLU A 559 -38.89 -9.94 -7.38
C GLU A 559 -37.36 -10.03 -7.34
N TRP A 560 -36.81 -11.08 -6.71
CA TRP A 560 -35.37 -11.33 -6.73
C TRP A 560 -34.81 -11.52 -8.14
N LEU A 561 -35.47 -12.32 -8.99
CA LEU A 561 -35.07 -12.46 -10.40
C LEU A 561 -35.08 -11.12 -11.15
N GLN A 562 -36.07 -10.26 -10.89
CA GLN A 562 -36.12 -8.92 -11.47
C GLN A 562 -34.95 -8.04 -10.98
N GLY A 563 -34.62 -8.10 -9.69
CA GLY A 563 -33.49 -7.38 -9.12
C GLY A 563 -32.15 -7.82 -9.71
N LEU A 564 -31.94 -9.14 -9.85
CA LEU A 564 -30.74 -9.68 -10.48
C LEU A 564 -30.60 -9.20 -11.94
N ALA A 565 -31.67 -9.28 -12.73
CA ALA A 565 -31.67 -8.79 -14.11
C ALA A 565 -31.40 -7.27 -14.18
N ALA A 566 -32.06 -6.49 -13.31
CA ALA A 566 -31.89 -5.03 -13.27
C ALA A 566 -30.44 -4.62 -12.98
N VAL A 567 -29.80 -5.25 -11.99
CA VAL A 567 -28.40 -4.96 -11.62
C VAL A 567 -27.44 -5.44 -12.70
N ALA A 568 -27.65 -6.63 -13.26
CA ALA A 568 -26.82 -7.16 -14.36
C ALA A 568 -26.84 -6.22 -15.58
N ASN A 569 -28.02 -5.73 -15.98
CA ASN A 569 -28.19 -4.79 -17.08
C ASN A 569 -27.61 -3.40 -16.76
N LEU A 570 -27.80 -2.88 -15.53
CA LEU A 570 -27.30 -1.58 -15.11
C LEU A 570 -25.78 -1.46 -15.27
N TYR A 571 -25.05 -2.52 -14.99
CA TYR A 571 -23.58 -2.55 -15.00
C TYR A 571 -22.98 -3.26 -16.22
N LYS A 572 -23.76 -3.51 -17.28
CA LYS A 572 -23.26 -4.19 -18.49
C LYS A 572 -22.07 -3.50 -19.15
N ASP A 573 -22.01 -2.17 -19.05
CA ASP A 573 -20.98 -1.33 -19.66
C ASP A 573 -19.87 -0.94 -18.66
N ALA A 574 -19.88 -1.50 -17.45
CA ALA A 574 -18.85 -1.30 -16.43
C ALA A 574 -17.86 -2.49 -16.46
N PRO A 575 -16.73 -2.40 -17.18
CA PRO A 575 -15.84 -3.54 -17.40
C PRO A 575 -15.18 -4.07 -16.12
N ASN A 576 -15.08 -3.22 -15.09
CA ASN A 576 -14.59 -3.61 -13.78
C ASN A 576 -15.59 -4.47 -12.98
N VAL A 577 -16.86 -4.52 -13.36
CA VAL A 577 -17.82 -5.45 -12.76
C VAL A 577 -17.64 -6.81 -13.40
N VAL A 578 -17.05 -7.75 -12.66
CA VAL A 578 -16.59 -9.04 -13.19
C VAL A 578 -17.48 -10.21 -12.80
N ALA A 579 -18.27 -10.05 -11.73
CA ALA A 579 -19.12 -11.11 -11.22
C ALA A 579 -20.34 -10.56 -10.48
N MET A 580 -21.35 -11.41 -10.36
CA MET A 580 -22.47 -11.22 -9.44
C MET A 580 -22.60 -12.43 -8.52
N SER A 581 -22.64 -12.18 -7.21
CA SER A 581 -23.10 -13.16 -6.22
C SER A 581 -24.61 -13.05 -6.08
N MET A 582 -25.28 -14.17 -6.31
CA MET A 582 -26.71 -14.18 -6.56
C MET A 582 -27.55 -14.00 -5.29
N ARG A 583 -27.08 -14.50 -4.14
CA ARG A 583 -27.78 -14.35 -2.87
C ARG A 583 -26.90 -14.73 -1.67
N ASN A 584 -26.64 -13.80 -0.77
CA ASN A 584 -25.94 -14.05 0.48
C ASN A 584 -26.72 -14.96 1.47
N GLU A 585 -26.02 -15.91 2.05
CA GLU A 585 -26.38 -16.78 3.17
C GLU A 585 -27.77 -17.41 3.12
N LEU A 586 -28.07 -18.21 2.09
CA LEU A 586 -29.32 -18.98 2.07
C LEU A 586 -29.44 -19.85 3.34
N ARG A 587 -30.48 -19.60 4.15
CA ARG A 587 -30.58 -20.10 5.53
C ARG A 587 -32.02 -20.13 6.05
N GLY A 588 -32.20 -20.58 7.29
CA GLY A 588 -33.49 -20.54 7.98
C GLY A 588 -34.30 -21.82 7.84
N PRO A 589 -35.48 -21.89 8.48
CA PRO A 589 -36.25 -23.13 8.62
C PRO A 589 -36.92 -23.62 7.34
N ARG A 590 -37.08 -22.75 6.32
CA ARG A 590 -37.66 -23.12 5.01
C ARG A 590 -36.64 -23.69 4.03
N GLN A 591 -35.34 -23.57 4.33
CA GLN A 591 -34.30 -23.95 3.40
C GLN A 591 -34.42 -25.42 2.98
N ASN A 592 -34.31 -25.67 1.68
CA ASN A 592 -34.38 -27.01 1.12
C ASN A 592 -33.70 -27.04 -0.26
N THR A 593 -33.27 -28.23 -0.69
CA THR A 593 -32.57 -28.38 -1.97
C THR A 593 -33.50 -28.30 -3.18
N ASN A 594 -34.79 -28.63 -3.04
CA ASN A 594 -35.73 -28.60 -4.17
C ASN A 594 -35.89 -27.17 -4.70
N ASP A 595 -36.19 -26.22 -3.82
CA ASP A 595 -36.31 -24.80 -4.17
C ASP A 595 -34.97 -24.22 -4.63
N TRP A 596 -33.86 -24.65 -4.02
CA TRP A 596 -32.52 -24.27 -4.50
C TRP A 596 -32.31 -24.70 -5.96
N TYR A 597 -32.61 -25.95 -6.33
CA TYR A 597 -32.51 -26.43 -7.72
C TYR A 597 -33.57 -25.83 -8.65
N GLU A 598 -34.66 -25.29 -8.12
CA GLU A 598 -35.67 -24.58 -8.90
C GLU A 598 -35.20 -23.15 -9.24
N TYR A 599 -34.78 -22.37 -8.24
CA TYR A 599 -34.55 -20.93 -8.41
C TYR A 599 -33.13 -20.56 -8.80
N ILE A 600 -32.11 -21.32 -8.39
CA ILE A 600 -30.70 -21.01 -8.72
C ILE A 600 -30.44 -21.02 -10.22
N PRO A 601 -30.87 -22.02 -11.02
CA PRO A 601 -30.75 -21.95 -12.47
C PRO A 601 -31.49 -20.75 -13.09
N GLN A 602 -32.64 -20.36 -12.53
CA GLN A 602 -33.40 -19.20 -13.01
C GLN A 602 -32.67 -17.89 -12.75
N GLY A 603 -32.10 -17.70 -11.56
CA GLY A 603 -31.29 -16.52 -11.22
C GLY A 603 -30.04 -16.42 -12.09
N ALA A 604 -29.37 -17.55 -12.31
CA ALA A 604 -28.21 -17.62 -13.18
C ALA A 604 -28.57 -17.26 -14.64
N ALA A 605 -29.73 -17.74 -15.13
CA ALA A 605 -30.24 -17.39 -16.44
C ALA A 605 -30.64 -15.90 -16.55
N ALA A 606 -31.22 -15.32 -15.50
CA ALA A 606 -31.58 -13.90 -15.47
C ALA A 606 -30.35 -13.00 -15.57
N ILE A 607 -29.28 -13.29 -14.82
CA ILE A 607 -28.01 -12.54 -14.90
C ILE A 607 -27.37 -12.72 -16.27
N HIS A 608 -27.22 -13.98 -16.73
CA HIS A 608 -26.53 -14.27 -17.99
C HIS A 608 -27.26 -13.69 -19.20
N GLY A 609 -28.60 -13.67 -19.17
CA GLY A 609 -29.42 -13.11 -20.24
C GLY A 609 -29.21 -11.60 -20.44
N GLU A 610 -28.99 -10.86 -19.36
CA GLU A 610 -28.75 -9.41 -19.41
C GLU A 610 -27.26 -9.07 -19.59
N ASN A 611 -26.37 -9.83 -18.96
CA ASN A 611 -24.94 -9.60 -19.00
C ASN A 611 -24.13 -10.92 -19.04
N PRO A 612 -23.87 -11.47 -20.24
CA PRO A 612 -23.17 -12.74 -20.40
C PRO A 612 -21.67 -12.68 -20.07
N SER A 613 -21.13 -11.47 -19.84
CA SER A 613 -19.72 -11.27 -19.51
C SER A 613 -19.40 -11.69 -18.07
N LEU A 614 -20.36 -11.62 -17.15
CA LEU A 614 -20.17 -11.83 -15.72
C LEU A 614 -19.94 -13.29 -15.35
N LEU A 615 -19.07 -13.52 -14.38
CA LEU A 615 -19.13 -14.74 -13.58
C LEU A 615 -20.38 -14.73 -12.70
N ILE A 616 -20.93 -15.91 -12.46
CA ILE A 616 -22.11 -16.12 -11.64
C ILE A 616 -21.68 -16.93 -10.43
N ILE A 617 -21.72 -16.27 -9.27
CA ILE A 617 -21.32 -16.84 -7.99
C ILE A 617 -22.56 -17.37 -7.28
N VAL A 618 -22.51 -18.65 -6.91
CA VAL A 618 -23.65 -19.41 -6.39
C VAL A 618 -23.42 -19.85 -4.95
N SER A 619 -24.30 -19.39 -4.08
CA SER A 619 -24.30 -19.71 -2.66
C SER A 619 -24.86 -21.09 -2.31
N GLY A 620 -24.33 -21.65 -1.23
CA GLY A 620 -24.83 -22.86 -0.59
C GLY A 620 -25.91 -22.61 0.47
N LEU A 621 -26.30 -23.68 1.13
CA LEU A 621 -27.26 -23.66 2.24
C LEU A 621 -26.54 -23.49 3.57
N GLY A 622 -27.32 -23.22 4.62
CA GLY A 622 -26.82 -23.11 5.99
C GLY A 622 -25.77 -22.02 6.14
N TYR A 623 -26.09 -20.78 5.74
CA TYR A 623 -25.16 -19.65 5.82
C TYR A 623 -23.91 -19.85 4.92
N GLU A 624 -24.10 -20.42 3.73
CA GLU A 624 -23.02 -20.81 2.80
C GLU A 624 -21.97 -21.77 3.38
N THR A 625 -22.30 -22.50 4.44
CA THR A 625 -21.41 -23.51 5.01
C THR A 625 -21.58 -24.90 4.39
N ASP A 626 -22.56 -25.09 3.50
CA ASP A 626 -22.86 -26.38 2.88
C ASP A 626 -23.32 -26.30 1.41
N ILE A 627 -22.51 -26.85 0.50
CA ILE A 627 -22.88 -27.14 -0.90
C ILE A 627 -22.74 -28.65 -1.22
N SER A 628 -22.62 -29.52 -0.20
CA SER A 628 -22.32 -30.95 -0.36
C SER A 628 -23.37 -31.72 -1.17
N PHE A 629 -24.63 -31.29 -1.16
CA PHE A 629 -25.71 -31.90 -1.94
C PHE A 629 -25.46 -31.84 -3.46
N VAL A 630 -24.60 -30.92 -3.92
CA VAL A 630 -24.16 -30.84 -5.33
C VAL A 630 -23.28 -32.04 -5.73
N LYS A 631 -22.66 -32.75 -4.77
CA LYS A 631 -21.96 -34.02 -5.05
C LYS A 631 -22.87 -35.06 -5.69
N GLU A 632 -24.10 -35.16 -5.18
CA GLU A 632 -25.09 -36.14 -5.62
C GLU A 632 -25.79 -35.68 -6.90
N LYS A 633 -26.11 -34.37 -6.98
CA LYS A 633 -26.79 -33.77 -8.13
C LYS A 633 -26.06 -32.50 -8.57
N PRO A 634 -25.09 -32.57 -9.51
CA PRO A 634 -24.40 -31.39 -10.00
C PRO A 634 -25.38 -30.35 -10.58
N LEU A 635 -25.14 -29.06 -10.30
CA LEU A 635 -25.89 -27.96 -10.93
C LEU A 635 -25.67 -27.96 -12.44
N VAL A 636 -26.75 -27.90 -13.21
CA VAL A 636 -26.70 -27.85 -14.68
C VAL A 636 -27.23 -26.50 -15.14
N LEU A 637 -26.38 -25.75 -15.85
CA LEU A 637 -26.72 -24.47 -16.48
C LEU A 637 -26.67 -24.60 -18.00
N ASN A 638 -27.39 -23.74 -18.71
CA ASN A 638 -27.44 -23.72 -20.18
C ASN A 638 -26.28 -22.94 -20.83
N PHE A 639 -25.34 -22.44 -20.03
CA PHE A 639 -24.08 -21.82 -20.44
C PHE A 639 -22.92 -22.42 -19.64
N THR A 640 -21.70 -22.28 -20.16
CA THR A 640 -20.49 -22.85 -19.57
C THR A 640 -19.48 -21.75 -19.22
N ASN A 641 -18.44 -22.12 -18.46
CA ASN A 641 -17.28 -21.27 -18.17
C ASN A 641 -17.59 -19.97 -17.40
N LYS A 642 -18.71 -19.89 -16.67
CA LYS A 642 -19.10 -18.73 -15.85
C LYS A 642 -19.44 -19.06 -14.40
N LEU A 643 -19.61 -20.34 -14.06
CA LEU A 643 -20.03 -20.77 -12.72
C LEU A 643 -18.87 -20.73 -11.73
N VAL A 644 -19.12 -20.13 -10.56
CA VAL A 644 -18.28 -20.15 -9.36
C VAL A 644 -19.17 -20.49 -8.17
N TYR A 645 -18.72 -21.34 -7.25
CA TYR A 645 -19.40 -21.53 -5.96
C TYR A 645 -18.80 -20.60 -4.91
N GLU A 646 -19.57 -20.22 -3.90
CA GLU A 646 -19.05 -19.51 -2.73
C GLU A 646 -19.29 -20.23 -1.41
N ALA A 647 -18.47 -19.90 -0.42
CA ALA A 647 -18.56 -20.42 0.93
C ALA A 647 -18.11 -19.39 1.97
N HIS A 648 -18.68 -19.47 3.17
CA HIS A 648 -18.29 -18.66 4.32
C HIS A 648 -17.60 -19.53 5.38
N TRP A 649 -16.67 -18.94 6.13
CA TRP A 649 -16.05 -19.60 7.28
C TRP A 649 -15.69 -18.56 8.34
N TYR A 650 -16.18 -18.74 9.58
CA TYR A 650 -15.87 -17.86 10.70
C TYR A 650 -15.46 -18.62 11.98
N ALA A 651 -14.78 -17.92 12.89
CA ALA A 651 -14.39 -18.46 14.19
C ALA A 651 -15.60 -18.83 15.06
N PHE A 652 -16.63 -17.98 15.04
CA PHE A 652 -17.82 -18.07 15.90
C PHE A 652 -18.77 -19.23 15.56
N ASP A 653 -18.53 -19.95 14.46
CA ASP A 653 -19.16 -21.24 14.17
C ASP A 653 -18.78 -22.32 15.21
N THR A 654 -17.77 -22.02 16.03
CA THR A 654 -17.30 -22.82 17.16
C THR A 654 -17.29 -21.99 18.44
N PRO A 655 -17.67 -22.56 19.59
CA PRO A 655 -17.39 -21.95 20.89
C PRO A 655 -15.92 -21.56 21.03
N TRP A 656 -15.66 -20.29 21.37
CA TRP A 656 -14.29 -19.72 21.41
C TRP A 656 -13.35 -20.46 22.36
N GLN A 657 -13.86 -21.06 23.44
CA GLN A 657 -13.06 -21.82 24.40
C GLN A 657 -12.38 -23.02 23.75
N ILE A 658 -13.02 -23.63 22.73
CA ILE A 658 -12.47 -24.79 22.02
C ILE A 658 -11.26 -24.35 21.17
N TRP A 659 -11.30 -23.16 20.57
CA TRP A 659 -10.14 -22.59 19.87
C TRP A 659 -8.96 -22.37 20.81
N LEU A 660 -9.19 -22.08 22.09
CA LEU A 660 -8.13 -21.90 23.08
C LEU A 660 -7.61 -23.21 23.67
N SER A 661 -8.47 -24.21 23.92
CA SER A 661 -8.08 -25.44 24.62
C SER A 661 -7.75 -26.62 23.69
N GLN A 662 -8.28 -26.65 22.47
CA GLN A 662 -8.23 -27.81 21.57
C GLN A 662 -7.81 -27.42 20.14
N THR A 663 -6.94 -26.41 20.00
CA THR A 663 -6.62 -25.72 18.73
C THR A 663 -6.26 -26.66 17.56
N ASN A 664 -5.44 -27.68 17.78
CA ASN A 664 -5.08 -28.64 16.74
C ASN A 664 -6.29 -29.48 16.27
N GLN A 665 -7.06 -30.01 17.22
CA GLN A 665 -8.22 -30.86 16.93
C GLN A 665 -9.32 -30.07 16.23
N ILE A 666 -9.62 -28.86 16.71
CA ILE A 666 -10.65 -28.03 16.10
C ILE A 666 -10.24 -27.53 14.71
N CYS A 667 -8.95 -27.18 14.52
CA CYS A 667 -8.46 -26.81 13.20
C CYS A 667 -8.61 -27.97 12.21
N ALA A 668 -8.27 -29.20 12.61
CA ALA A 668 -8.45 -30.39 11.80
C ALA A 668 -9.93 -30.63 11.46
N GLN A 669 -10.82 -30.60 12.46
CA GLN A 669 -12.25 -30.82 12.29
C GLN A 669 -12.89 -29.78 11.37
N ARG A 670 -12.55 -28.50 11.53
CA ARG A 670 -13.13 -27.41 10.72
C ARG A 670 -12.58 -27.38 9.30
N SER A 671 -11.28 -27.60 9.12
CA SER A 671 -10.68 -27.72 7.78
C SER A 671 -11.26 -28.92 7.02
N GLN A 672 -11.43 -30.07 7.68
CA GLN A 672 -12.04 -31.25 7.08
C GLN A 672 -13.52 -31.01 6.74
N ARG A 673 -14.29 -30.38 7.64
CA ARG A 673 -15.68 -30.00 7.35
C ARG A 673 -15.76 -29.07 6.13
N PHE A 674 -14.91 -28.04 6.06
CA PHE A 674 -14.88 -27.12 4.92
C PHE A 674 -14.50 -27.86 3.62
N ALA A 675 -13.54 -28.79 3.68
CA ALA A 675 -13.21 -29.67 2.56
C ALA A 675 -14.41 -30.51 2.11
N ASP A 676 -15.11 -31.14 3.04
CA ASP A 676 -16.21 -32.05 2.73
C ASP A 676 -17.49 -31.33 2.28
N HIS A 677 -17.75 -30.14 2.81
CA HIS A 677 -19.00 -29.43 2.57
C HIS A 677 -18.90 -28.37 1.46
N SER A 678 -17.71 -27.81 1.22
CA SER A 678 -17.52 -26.70 0.28
C SER A 678 -16.36 -26.93 -0.69
N ALA A 679 -15.12 -27.12 -0.20
CA ALA A 679 -13.94 -27.18 -1.05
C ALA A 679 -13.79 -28.46 -1.89
N PHE A 680 -14.65 -29.46 -1.73
CA PHE A 680 -14.69 -30.61 -2.63
C PHE A 680 -14.90 -30.21 -4.11
N VAL A 681 -15.55 -29.06 -4.36
CA VAL A 681 -15.83 -28.60 -5.74
C VAL A 681 -14.56 -28.30 -6.52
N VAL A 682 -13.46 -27.94 -5.85
CA VAL A 682 -12.17 -27.65 -6.51
C VAL A 682 -11.33 -28.89 -6.78
N SER A 683 -11.70 -30.05 -6.21
CA SER A 683 -10.98 -31.33 -6.33
C SER A 683 -11.84 -32.46 -6.92
N SER A 684 -13.08 -32.17 -7.31
CA SER A 684 -13.99 -33.16 -7.91
C SER A 684 -13.53 -33.62 -9.31
N SER A 685 -14.23 -34.61 -9.88
CA SER A 685 -13.94 -35.07 -11.26
C SER A 685 -14.24 -34.01 -12.33
N LYS A 686 -15.04 -32.98 -12.00
CA LYS A 686 -15.33 -31.82 -12.83
C LYS A 686 -15.16 -30.56 -11.98
N PRO A 687 -13.91 -30.12 -11.72
CA PRO A 687 -13.67 -29.03 -10.80
C PRO A 687 -14.34 -27.73 -11.25
N VAL A 688 -14.82 -26.95 -10.28
CA VAL A 688 -15.40 -25.61 -10.44
C VAL A 688 -14.70 -24.68 -9.43
N PRO A 689 -14.46 -23.39 -9.72
CA PRO A 689 -13.84 -22.50 -8.76
C PRO A 689 -14.69 -22.34 -7.49
N LEU A 690 -14.02 -22.21 -6.35
CA LEU A 690 -14.62 -21.86 -5.07
C LEU A 690 -14.05 -20.51 -4.61
N PHE A 691 -14.95 -19.58 -4.32
CA PHE A 691 -14.66 -18.27 -3.76
C PHE A 691 -15.03 -18.24 -2.28
N LEU A 692 -14.04 -18.10 -1.39
CA LEU A 692 -14.29 -17.86 0.04
C LEU A 692 -14.74 -16.40 0.20
N SER A 693 -16.04 -16.15 -0.01
CA SER A 693 -16.60 -14.80 -0.12
C SER A 693 -16.70 -14.06 1.20
N GLU A 694 -16.67 -14.77 2.33
CA GLU A 694 -16.57 -14.17 3.65
C GLU A 694 -15.74 -15.00 4.64
N PHE A 695 -14.82 -14.30 5.27
CA PHE A 695 -14.12 -14.70 6.48
C PHE A 695 -13.60 -13.44 7.18
N GLY A 696 -13.39 -13.50 8.49
CA GLY A 696 -12.89 -12.36 9.23
C GLY A 696 -12.49 -12.72 10.66
N ALA A 697 -11.88 -11.75 11.33
CA ALA A 697 -11.44 -11.84 12.71
C ALA A 697 -11.48 -10.43 13.31
N ASP A 698 -11.58 -10.32 14.64
CA ASP A 698 -11.45 -9.06 15.35
C ASP A 698 -10.08 -8.39 15.08
N GLN A 699 -10.11 -7.26 14.37
CA GLN A 699 -8.94 -6.51 13.95
C GLN A 699 -8.39 -5.58 15.02
N ARG A 700 -8.93 -5.56 16.25
CA ARG A 700 -8.23 -4.93 17.40
C ARG A 700 -7.00 -5.74 17.83
N GLY A 701 -6.87 -6.97 17.34
CA GLY A 701 -5.69 -7.83 17.48
C GLY A 701 -5.61 -8.62 18.79
N GLY A 702 -6.43 -8.29 19.79
CA GLY A 702 -6.41 -8.93 21.12
C GLY A 702 -7.24 -10.21 21.25
N ASN A 703 -8.05 -10.59 20.25
CA ASN A 703 -8.87 -11.80 20.33
C ASN A 703 -8.07 -13.04 19.92
N GLU A 704 -7.61 -13.79 20.90
CA GLU A 704 -6.77 -14.98 20.68
C GLU A 704 -7.50 -16.11 19.93
N ALA A 705 -8.80 -16.33 20.19
CA ALA A 705 -9.56 -17.38 19.52
C ALA A 705 -9.70 -17.11 18.01
N ASP A 706 -10.04 -15.87 17.65
CA ASP A 706 -10.11 -15.42 16.25
C ASP A 706 -8.73 -15.51 15.57
N ASN A 707 -7.66 -15.18 16.29
CA ASN A 707 -6.30 -15.27 15.77
C ASN A 707 -5.89 -16.72 15.44
N ARG A 708 -6.15 -17.66 16.36
CA ARG A 708 -5.93 -19.11 16.19
C ARG A 708 -6.74 -19.69 15.03
N TYR A 709 -8.01 -19.30 14.93
CA TYR A 709 -8.87 -19.61 13.80
C TYR A 709 -8.25 -19.11 12.47
N LEU A 710 -7.87 -17.84 12.41
CA LEU A 710 -7.39 -17.22 11.19
C LEU A 710 -6.10 -17.88 10.68
N SER A 711 -5.20 -18.31 11.57
CA SER A 711 -4.01 -19.08 11.15
C SER A 711 -4.37 -20.45 10.55
N CYS A 712 -5.37 -21.14 11.12
CA CYS A 712 -5.87 -22.39 10.57
C CYS A 712 -6.47 -22.19 9.17
N LEU A 713 -7.32 -21.17 9.02
CA LEU A 713 -7.93 -20.80 7.74
C LEU A 713 -6.86 -20.48 6.69
N LEU A 714 -5.89 -19.61 7.01
CA LEU A 714 -4.86 -19.18 6.06
C LEU A 714 -3.96 -20.33 5.60
N ALA A 715 -3.68 -21.31 6.47
CA ALA A 715 -2.98 -22.53 6.07
C ALA A 715 -3.75 -23.30 4.98
N PHE A 716 -5.06 -23.44 5.15
CA PHE A 716 -5.94 -24.11 4.19
C PHE A 716 -6.07 -23.31 2.88
N VAL A 717 -6.33 -22.00 2.97
CA VAL A 717 -6.46 -21.11 1.80
C VAL A 717 -5.16 -21.08 0.99
N ALA A 718 -4.00 -21.07 1.64
CA ALA A 718 -2.70 -21.12 0.96
C ALA A 718 -2.46 -22.47 0.27
N GLU A 719 -2.69 -23.59 0.97
CA GLU A 719 -2.54 -24.94 0.41
C GLU A 719 -3.40 -25.17 -0.84
N HIS A 720 -4.64 -24.70 -0.79
CA HIS A 720 -5.58 -24.87 -1.89
C HIS A 720 -5.55 -23.71 -2.88
N ASP A 721 -4.83 -22.62 -2.63
CA ASP A 721 -4.80 -21.42 -3.47
C ASP A 721 -6.19 -20.86 -3.82
N LEU A 722 -7.08 -20.75 -2.82
CA LEU A 722 -8.48 -20.31 -2.99
C LEU A 722 -8.60 -18.81 -3.22
N ASP A 723 -9.49 -18.39 -4.10
CA ASP A 723 -9.93 -17.01 -4.26
C ASP A 723 -10.76 -16.58 -3.03
N TRP A 724 -10.67 -15.32 -2.60
CA TRP A 724 -11.27 -14.92 -1.31
C TRP A 724 -11.68 -13.44 -1.21
N ALA A 725 -12.59 -13.15 -0.28
CA ALA A 725 -12.98 -11.82 0.14
C ALA A 725 -13.02 -11.69 1.67
N LEU A 726 -12.28 -10.71 2.20
CA LEU A 726 -12.21 -10.44 3.63
C LEU A 726 -13.45 -9.65 4.07
N TRP A 727 -14.12 -10.11 5.13
CA TRP A 727 -15.08 -9.31 5.88
C TRP A 727 -14.33 -8.59 7.02
N THR A 728 -14.16 -7.26 6.97
CA THR A 728 -14.78 -6.30 6.02
C THR A 728 -13.97 -5.00 5.86
N LEU A 729 -14.36 -4.11 4.94
CA LEU A 729 -13.66 -2.84 4.69
C LEU A 729 -13.94 -1.80 5.78
N GLN A 730 -15.23 -1.54 6.07
CA GLN A 730 -15.66 -0.44 6.92
C GLN A 730 -15.20 -0.58 8.36
N GLY A 731 -14.83 0.54 8.98
CA GLY A 731 -14.54 0.61 10.42
C GLY A 731 -15.71 1.09 11.28
N SER A 732 -16.76 1.64 10.66
CA SER A 732 -18.02 2.01 11.31
C SER A 732 -19.20 1.91 10.34
N TYR A 733 -20.41 1.83 10.90
CA TYR A 733 -21.68 1.85 10.14
C TYR A 733 -22.40 3.19 10.33
N ILE A 734 -23.01 3.72 9.26
CA ILE A 734 -23.95 4.85 9.33
C ILE A 734 -25.06 4.53 10.33
N LEU A 735 -25.70 3.36 10.15
CA LEU A 735 -26.73 2.85 11.02
C LEU A 735 -26.75 1.31 10.95
N ARG A 736 -26.60 0.65 12.09
CA ARG A 736 -26.73 -0.81 12.20
C ARG A 736 -27.58 -1.16 13.41
N GLN A 737 -28.71 -1.85 13.17
CA GLN A 737 -29.64 -2.31 14.21
C GLN A 737 -30.05 -1.20 15.20
N GLY A 738 -30.34 -0.01 14.68
CA GLY A 738 -30.74 1.15 15.49
C GLY A 738 -29.59 1.90 16.18
N VAL A 739 -28.34 1.47 16.00
CA VAL A 739 -27.16 2.15 16.55
C VAL A 739 -26.43 2.92 15.44
N VAL A 740 -26.32 4.23 15.63
CA VAL A 740 -25.61 5.15 14.74
C VAL A 740 -24.11 5.06 15.00
N GLU A 741 -23.29 5.06 13.95
CA GLU A 741 -21.83 5.06 14.06
C GLU A 741 -21.28 3.87 14.86
N LEU A 742 -21.97 2.73 14.81
CA LEU A 742 -21.53 1.51 15.47
C LEU A 742 -20.17 1.08 14.88
N GLU A 743 -19.19 0.88 15.76
CA GLU A 743 -17.85 0.44 15.37
C GLU A 743 -17.88 -0.99 14.80
N GLU A 744 -17.22 -1.18 13.66
CA GLU A 744 -16.95 -2.49 13.08
C GLU A 744 -15.53 -2.93 13.43
N VAL A 745 -15.44 -3.84 14.40
CA VAL A 745 -14.15 -4.33 14.91
C VAL A 745 -13.50 -5.35 13.99
N TYR A 746 -14.24 -5.93 13.02
CA TYR A 746 -13.68 -6.79 11.96
C TYR A 746 -13.17 -5.96 10.77
N GLY A 747 -13.41 -4.65 10.79
CA GLY A 747 -13.05 -3.71 9.74
C GLY A 747 -11.55 -3.54 9.54
N MET A 748 -11.14 -3.39 8.27
CA MET A 748 -9.79 -2.98 7.91
C MET A 748 -9.48 -1.57 8.42
N PHE A 749 -10.45 -0.66 8.34
CA PHE A 749 -10.35 0.68 8.90
C PHE A 749 -10.68 0.73 10.40
N ASP A 750 -10.13 1.73 11.08
CA ASP A 750 -10.63 2.16 12.38
C ASP A 750 -11.99 2.88 12.28
N VAL A 751 -12.60 3.17 13.42
CA VAL A 751 -13.93 3.80 13.50
C VAL A 751 -14.04 5.14 12.78
N ASN A 752 -12.91 5.86 12.59
CA ASN A 752 -12.88 7.16 11.93
C ASN A 752 -12.51 7.08 10.45
N TRP A 753 -12.14 5.88 9.97
CA TRP A 753 -11.62 5.66 8.62
C TRP A 753 -10.31 6.42 8.34
N ASP A 754 -9.54 6.72 9.38
CA ASP A 754 -8.27 7.44 9.28
C ASP A 754 -7.09 6.49 9.10
N HIS A 755 -7.18 5.30 9.68
CA HIS A 755 -6.07 4.36 9.76
C HIS A 755 -6.52 2.92 9.48
N ILE A 756 -5.58 2.12 8.95
CA ILE A 756 -5.71 0.67 8.94
C ILE A 756 -5.52 0.17 10.37
N ARG A 757 -6.50 -0.56 10.88
CA ARG A 757 -6.57 -0.98 12.29
C ARG A 757 -5.45 -1.95 12.66
N ASN A 758 -5.18 -2.93 11.80
CA ASN A 758 -4.19 -3.97 12.07
C ASN A 758 -3.26 -4.22 10.88
N SER A 759 -2.10 -3.60 10.90
CA SER A 759 -1.08 -3.79 9.86
C SER A 759 -0.51 -5.23 9.81
N THR A 760 -0.64 -6.00 10.89
CA THR A 760 -0.17 -7.40 10.91
C THR A 760 -1.03 -8.31 10.03
N LEU A 761 -2.33 -8.01 9.86
CA LEU A 761 -3.21 -8.77 8.98
C LEU A 761 -2.73 -8.69 7.52
N SER A 762 -2.33 -7.50 7.06
CA SER A 762 -1.79 -7.33 5.70
C SER A 762 -0.59 -8.24 5.43
N ARG A 763 0.27 -8.46 6.44
CA ARG A 763 1.40 -9.39 6.37
C ARG A 763 0.93 -10.85 6.34
N ARG A 764 -0.01 -11.23 7.20
CA ARG A 764 -0.58 -12.59 7.24
C ARG A 764 -1.21 -13.00 5.91
N LEU A 765 -1.85 -12.04 5.22
CA LEU A 765 -2.48 -12.24 3.92
C LEU A 765 -1.50 -12.25 2.73
N GLN A 766 -0.21 -11.92 2.93
CA GLN A 766 0.72 -11.67 1.83
C GLN A 766 0.87 -12.87 0.87
N LEU A 767 1.02 -14.08 1.40
CA LEU A 767 1.14 -15.29 0.56
C LEU A 767 -0.16 -15.55 -0.20
N VAL A 768 -1.31 -15.52 0.47
CA VAL A 768 -2.61 -15.82 -0.14
C VAL A 768 -3.12 -14.73 -1.09
N LYS A 769 -2.43 -13.58 -1.17
CA LYS A 769 -2.63 -12.57 -2.21
C LYS A 769 -1.96 -12.92 -3.54
N GLN A 770 -1.00 -13.85 -3.54
CA GLN A 770 -0.26 -14.25 -4.73
C GLN A 770 -1.02 -15.33 -5.52
N ILE A 771 -0.68 -15.49 -6.80
CA ILE A 771 -1.02 -16.70 -7.55
C ILE A 771 -0.02 -17.77 -7.14
N ILE A 772 -0.42 -18.70 -6.28
CA ILE A 772 0.49 -19.76 -5.79
C ILE A 772 0.64 -20.85 -6.86
N TRP A 773 -0.40 -21.06 -7.68
CA TRP A 773 -0.44 -22.07 -8.72
C TRP A 773 -0.83 -21.49 -10.09
N ASP A 774 0.05 -21.52 -11.08
CA ASP A 774 -0.29 -21.17 -12.45
C ASP A 774 -0.67 -22.44 -13.24
N PRO A 775 -1.94 -22.63 -13.64
CA PRO A 775 -2.35 -23.77 -14.45
C PRO A 775 -1.68 -23.87 -15.82
N LYS A 776 -1.04 -22.80 -16.30
CA LYS A 776 -0.30 -22.79 -17.57
C LYS A 776 1.20 -23.00 -17.39
N SER A 777 1.70 -23.06 -16.16
CA SER A 777 3.13 -23.27 -15.90
C SER A 777 3.55 -24.70 -16.17
N ASN A 778 4.70 -24.86 -16.82
CA ASN A 778 5.38 -26.14 -17.03
C ASN A 778 6.53 -26.37 -16.02
N ASN A 779 6.64 -25.53 -14.99
CA ASN A 779 7.73 -25.63 -14.01
C ASN A 779 7.57 -26.85 -13.10
N THR A 780 8.68 -27.31 -12.53
CA THR A 780 8.65 -28.35 -11.50
C THR A 780 7.95 -27.83 -10.25
N THR A 781 7.07 -28.67 -9.71
CA THR A 781 6.36 -28.37 -8.46
C THR A 781 7.32 -28.47 -7.28
N HIS A 782 7.32 -27.44 -6.45
CA HIS A 782 8.01 -27.38 -5.17
C HIS A 782 7.05 -26.81 -4.12
N SER A 783 7.49 -26.66 -2.87
CA SER A 783 6.68 -26.11 -1.80
C SER A 783 7.34 -24.89 -1.16
N LYS A 784 6.53 -23.90 -0.80
CA LYS A 784 6.90 -22.82 0.13
C LYS A 784 6.62 -23.33 1.55
N LEU A 785 7.60 -23.26 2.45
CA LEU A 785 7.41 -23.61 3.86
C LEU A 785 6.84 -22.38 4.59
N TYR A 786 5.52 -22.32 4.72
CA TYR A 786 4.75 -21.16 5.18
C TYR A 786 4.41 -21.25 6.66
N HIS A 787 4.52 -20.14 7.38
CA HIS A 787 4.13 -19.99 8.78
C HIS A 787 2.88 -19.08 8.89
N PRO A 788 1.66 -19.64 9.05
CA PRO A 788 0.40 -18.89 8.91
C PRO A 788 0.21 -17.76 9.93
N GLN A 789 0.71 -17.91 11.15
CA GLN A 789 0.54 -16.90 12.19
C GLN A 789 1.30 -15.59 11.86
N SER A 790 2.50 -15.70 11.30
CA SER A 790 3.32 -14.52 10.94
C SER A 790 3.14 -14.07 9.49
N GLY A 791 2.63 -14.94 8.61
CA GLY A 791 2.55 -14.70 7.18
C GLY A 791 3.85 -14.92 6.41
N LEU A 792 4.91 -15.42 7.08
CA LEU A 792 6.25 -15.54 6.51
C LEU A 792 6.51 -16.92 5.90
N CYS A 793 7.42 -16.99 4.94
CA CYS A 793 7.92 -18.23 4.34
C CYS A 793 9.38 -18.47 4.70
N ALA A 794 9.73 -19.71 5.00
CA ALA A 794 11.09 -20.08 5.36
C ALA A 794 12.05 -19.95 4.16
N GLN A 795 13.15 -19.25 4.40
CA GLN A 795 14.27 -19.01 3.50
C GLN A 795 15.58 -19.29 4.24
N ILE A 796 16.66 -19.55 3.51
CA ILE A 796 18.00 -19.73 4.07
C ILE A 796 18.66 -18.36 4.19
N GLY A 797 19.06 -17.98 5.40
CA GLY A 797 19.86 -16.80 5.66
C GLY A 797 21.34 -17.00 5.32
N ASN A 798 22.09 -15.89 5.24
CA ASN A 798 23.52 -15.89 4.86
C ASN A 798 24.42 -16.75 5.76
N ASN A 799 23.99 -17.05 6.99
CA ASN A 799 24.72 -17.89 7.94
C ASN A 799 24.29 -19.37 7.90
N GLY A 800 23.46 -19.78 6.94
CA GLY A 800 22.92 -21.14 6.81
C GLY A 800 21.76 -21.48 7.75
N SER A 801 21.33 -20.54 8.60
CA SER A 801 20.12 -20.70 9.43
C SER A 801 18.86 -20.45 8.62
N VAL A 802 17.77 -21.13 8.97
CA VAL A 802 16.46 -20.94 8.36
C VAL A 802 15.75 -19.77 9.03
N ARG A 803 15.20 -18.84 8.25
CA ARG A 803 14.53 -17.63 8.71
C ARG A 803 13.26 -17.35 7.91
N GLY A 804 12.29 -16.66 8.50
CA GLY A 804 11.11 -16.16 7.83
C GLY A 804 11.42 -14.99 6.89
N SER A 805 10.81 -15.02 5.71
CA SER A 805 10.86 -14.00 4.67
C SER A 805 9.45 -13.68 4.16
N ASP A 806 9.32 -12.66 3.33
CA ASP A 806 8.04 -12.12 2.84
C ASP A 806 7.36 -12.97 1.73
N CYS A 807 7.80 -14.22 1.55
CA CYS A 807 7.29 -15.17 0.55
C CYS A 807 7.46 -14.74 -0.92
N GLN A 808 8.18 -13.65 -1.24
CA GLN A 808 8.46 -13.25 -2.63
C GLN A 808 9.58 -14.09 -3.25
N SER A 809 10.62 -14.39 -2.48
CA SER A 809 11.73 -15.28 -2.87
C SER A 809 11.98 -16.36 -1.80
N PRO A 810 10.98 -17.23 -1.52
CA PRO A 810 11.09 -18.22 -0.46
C PRO A 810 12.03 -19.36 -0.85
N GLY A 811 12.53 -20.11 0.13
CA GLY A 811 13.23 -21.36 -0.16
C GLY A 811 12.32 -22.35 -0.89
N ARG A 812 12.88 -23.07 -1.87
CA ARG A 812 12.19 -24.12 -2.61
C ARG A 812 12.34 -25.44 -1.89
N TRP A 813 11.29 -25.88 -1.21
CA TRP A 813 11.32 -27.08 -0.38
C TRP A 813 10.60 -28.24 -1.06
N LYS A 814 11.06 -29.48 -0.83
CA LYS A 814 10.39 -30.68 -1.32
C LYS A 814 10.52 -31.82 -0.31
N GLN A 815 9.42 -32.47 0.00
CA GLN A 815 9.39 -33.72 0.74
C GLN A 815 8.83 -34.80 -0.17
N GLN A 816 9.52 -35.95 -0.28
CA GLN A 816 9.10 -37.02 -1.18
C GLN A 816 7.99 -37.86 -0.57
N GLU A 817 8.16 -38.27 0.69
CA GLU A 817 7.23 -39.11 1.44
C GLU A 817 7.15 -38.62 2.88
N ALA A 818 6.02 -38.87 3.55
CA ALA A 818 5.88 -38.51 4.96
C ALA A 818 6.95 -39.22 5.80
N GLY A 819 7.68 -38.46 6.62
CA GLY A 819 8.80 -38.99 7.39
C GLY A 819 10.16 -38.92 6.67
N SER A 820 10.20 -38.54 5.38
CA SER A 820 11.46 -38.31 4.67
C SER A 820 12.07 -36.94 5.02
N SER A 821 13.28 -36.68 4.53
CA SER A 821 13.88 -35.35 4.61
C SER A 821 13.10 -34.31 3.80
N ILE A 822 13.04 -33.09 4.33
CA ILE A 822 12.55 -31.89 3.62
C ILE A 822 13.76 -31.24 2.95
N GLN A 823 13.87 -31.42 1.65
CA GLN A 823 15.03 -31.03 0.85
C GLN A 823 14.86 -29.64 0.28
N LEU A 824 15.94 -28.88 0.22
CA LEU A 824 16.02 -27.64 -0.53
C LEU A 824 16.42 -27.95 -1.98
N GLU A 825 15.64 -27.46 -2.93
CA GLU A 825 15.94 -27.51 -4.36
C GLU A 825 16.88 -26.36 -4.73
N ALA A 826 18.06 -26.66 -5.32
CA ALA A 826 19.03 -25.64 -5.72
C ALA A 826 18.54 -24.83 -6.93
N GLU A 827 18.71 -23.50 -6.90
CA GLU A 827 18.33 -22.61 -8.02
C GLU A 827 19.40 -22.49 -9.11
N ALA A 828 20.65 -22.88 -8.82
CA ALA A 828 21.74 -23.03 -9.76
C ALA A 828 22.70 -24.12 -9.24
N GLU A 829 23.28 -24.89 -10.15
CA GLU A 829 24.16 -26.06 -9.91
C GLU A 829 24.96 -26.03 -8.59
N GLY A 830 24.56 -26.83 -7.58
CA GLY A 830 25.51 -27.35 -6.58
C GLY A 830 25.14 -27.37 -5.09
N THR A 831 24.13 -26.65 -4.59
CA THR A 831 23.78 -26.67 -3.14
C THR A 831 22.59 -27.58 -2.84
N PHE A 832 22.87 -28.87 -2.63
CA PHE A 832 21.89 -29.84 -2.14
C PHE A 832 21.96 -29.92 -0.61
N GLY A 833 20.82 -29.77 0.05
CA GLY A 833 20.74 -30.01 1.50
C GLY A 833 19.30 -30.17 1.96
N CYS A 834 19.13 -30.62 3.20
CA CYS A 834 17.84 -30.82 3.84
C CYS A 834 17.77 -30.10 5.17
N LEU A 835 16.55 -29.75 5.54
CA LEU A 835 16.25 -29.14 6.82
C LEU A 835 16.71 -30.05 7.97
N ARG A 836 17.41 -29.47 8.95
CA ARG A 836 17.98 -30.18 10.09
C ARG A 836 17.58 -29.53 11.41
N ALA A 837 17.10 -30.36 12.33
CA ALA A 837 16.99 -30.03 13.74
C ALA A 837 18.35 -30.08 14.42
N VAL A 838 18.74 -29.00 15.09
CA VAL A 838 20.03 -28.91 15.78
C VAL A 838 19.88 -29.29 17.25
N GLY A 839 18.83 -28.79 17.91
CA GLY A 839 18.55 -29.03 19.32
C GLY A 839 17.45 -28.10 19.84
N ASP A 840 16.96 -28.34 21.07
CA ASP A 840 15.91 -27.52 21.68
C ASP A 840 16.37 -26.06 21.86
N GLY A 841 15.58 -25.12 21.35
CA GLY A 841 15.87 -23.69 21.30
C GLY A 841 16.94 -23.26 20.28
N GLN A 842 17.46 -24.18 19.47
CA GLN A 842 18.51 -23.88 18.49
C GLN A 842 17.94 -23.57 17.10
N PRO A 843 18.59 -22.71 16.29
CA PRO A 843 18.18 -22.46 14.91
C PRO A 843 18.15 -23.72 14.07
N ALA A 844 17.10 -23.91 13.28
CA ALA A 844 17.06 -24.92 12.24
C ALA A 844 18.08 -24.53 11.14
N THR A 845 18.77 -25.54 10.60
CA THR A 845 19.84 -25.35 9.62
C THR A 845 19.62 -26.25 8.40
N VAL A 846 20.43 -26.08 7.37
CA VAL A 846 20.45 -26.98 6.21
C VAL A 846 21.69 -27.86 6.29
N SER A 847 21.52 -29.17 6.13
CA SER A 847 22.59 -30.17 6.20
C SER A 847 22.71 -30.93 4.88
N SER A 848 23.92 -31.37 4.54
CA SER A 848 24.17 -32.29 3.42
C SER A 848 23.83 -33.75 3.76
N ASP A 849 23.72 -34.12 5.05
CA ASP A 849 23.35 -35.46 5.50
C ASP A 849 21.84 -35.60 5.73
N CYS A 850 21.15 -36.15 4.73
CA CYS A 850 19.69 -36.26 4.71
C CYS A 850 19.13 -37.63 5.15
N GLY A 851 19.98 -38.49 5.72
CA GLY A 851 19.58 -39.80 6.24
C GLY A 851 19.51 -39.88 7.78
N ASN A 852 19.82 -38.79 8.49
CA ASN A 852 19.88 -38.76 9.94
C ASN A 852 18.49 -38.52 10.56
N GLN A 853 18.20 -39.07 11.74
CA GLN A 853 16.93 -38.81 12.46
C GLN A 853 16.66 -37.32 12.71
N THR A 854 17.71 -36.49 12.80
CA THR A 854 17.62 -35.03 12.92
C THR A 854 17.27 -34.31 11.62
N THR A 855 17.31 -34.99 10.48
CA THR A 855 16.94 -34.47 9.14
C THR A 855 15.70 -35.13 8.55
N LEU A 856 15.10 -36.07 9.27
CA LEU A 856 13.82 -36.70 8.94
C LEU A 856 12.67 -36.01 9.66
N TRP A 857 11.64 -35.62 8.92
CA TRP A 857 10.54 -34.79 9.42
C TRP A 857 9.18 -35.43 9.17
N LYS A 858 8.28 -35.30 10.13
CA LYS A 858 6.90 -35.80 10.04
C LYS A 858 5.92 -34.67 10.36
N LEU A 859 4.82 -34.60 9.60
CA LEU A 859 3.66 -33.82 9.99
C LEU A 859 2.94 -34.55 11.13
N VAL A 860 2.80 -33.89 12.27
CA VAL A 860 2.18 -34.43 13.49
C VAL A 860 1.04 -33.51 13.94
N SER A 861 0.38 -33.84 15.07
CA SER A 861 -0.90 -33.25 15.53
C SER A 861 -2.09 -33.57 14.62
N SER A 862 -3.32 -33.44 15.11
CA SER A 862 -4.49 -33.66 14.24
C SER A 862 -4.56 -32.65 13.10
N SER A 863 -4.08 -31.42 13.30
CA SER A 863 -4.10 -30.37 12.26
C SER A 863 -3.06 -30.61 11.16
N GLN A 864 -2.09 -31.50 11.38
CA GLN A 864 -0.95 -31.73 10.47
C GLN A 864 -0.08 -30.48 10.22
N LEU A 865 -0.16 -29.48 11.11
CA LEU A 865 0.61 -28.23 11.00
C LEU A 865 1.91 -28.23 11.81
N HIS A 866 2.11 -29.19 12.70
CA HIS A 866 3.38 -29.37 13.39
C HIS A 866 4.35 -30.17 12.53
N ILE A 867 5.53 -29.64 12.26
CA ILE A 867 6.59 -30.36 11.55
C ILE A 867 7.65 -30.80 12.57
N ALA A 868 7.63 -32.07 12.94
CA ALA A 868 8.46 -32.63 14.01
C ALA A 868 9.62 -33.50 13.48
N ALA A 869 10.81 -33.32 14.06
CA ALA A 869 11.99 -34.13 13.77
C ALA A 869 11.92 -35.49 14.49
N GLN A 870 12.32 -36.56 13.81
CA GLN A 870 12.24 -37.92 14.37
C GLN A 870 13.26 -38.21 15.50
N GLY A 871 14.32 -37.41 15.62
CA GLY A 871 15.42 -37.63 16.57
C GLY A 871 15.26 -37.03 17.97
N GLY A 872 14.11 -36.46 18.35
CA GLY A 872 13.97 -35.83 19.69
C GLY A 872 12.70 -35.05 20.01
N TYR A 873 11.57 -35.32 19.32
CA TYR A 873 10.28 -34.63 19.54
C TYR A 873 10.36 -33.09 19.48
N LEU A 874 11.20 -32.58 18.57
CA LEU A 874 11.34 -31.15 18.33
C LEU A 874 10.53 -30.73 17.11
N CYS A 875 9.63 -29.78 17.27
CA CYS A 875 8.89 -29.11 16.22
C CYS A 875 9.62 -27.85 15.75
N LEU A 876 9.40 -27.46 14.49
CA LEU A 876 9.76 -26.13 14.01
C LEU A 876 8.96 -25.08 14.76
N GLU A 877 9.60 -23.95 15.08
CA GLU A 877 8.97 -22.79 15.70
C GLU A 877 9.50 -21.51 15.06
N MET A 878 8.61 -20.56 14.74
CA MET A 878 9.01 -19.23 14.30
C MET A 878 9.25 -18.34 15.52
N ASN A 879 10.50 -17.95 15.75
CA ASN A 879 10.82 -17.00 16.81
C ASN A 879 10.23 -15.62 16.48
N SER A 880 9.34 -15.11 17.33
CA SER A 880 8.60 -13.88 17.06
C SER A 880 9.47 -12.61 17.08
N SER A 881 10.63 -12.64 17.74
CA SER A 881 11.50 -11.47 17.91
C SER A 881 12.40 -11.18 16.71
N ASP A 882 12.93 -12.22 16.06
CA ASP A 882 13.91 -12.10 14.96
C ASP A 882 13.55 -12.90 13.70
N SER A 883 12.39 -13.56 13.70
CA SER A 883 11.91 -14.42 12.61
C SER A 883 12.85 -15.58 12.26
N VAL A 884 13.74 -15.99 13.18
CA VAL A 884 14.54 -17.21 13.00
C VAL A 884 13.66 -18.43 13.24
N VAL A 885 13.75 -19.42 12.35
CA VAL A 885 13.10 -20.71 12.57
C VAL A 885 13.99 -21.54 13.48
N VAL A 886 13.51 -21.84 14.67
CA VAL A 886 14.20 -22.67 15.67
C VAL A 886 13.51 -24.04 15.79
N THR A 887 14.17 -24.97 16.46
CA THR A 887 13.55 -26.24 16.87
C THR A 887 13.29 -26.24 18.37
N ARG A 888 12.07 -26.55 18.80
CA ARG A 888 11.69 -26.65 20.21
C ARG A 888 10.82 -27.86 20.47
N LYS A 889 10.67 -28.26 21.74
CA LYS A 889 9.66 -29.25 22.11
C LYS A 889 8.29 -28.86 21.55
N CYS A 890 7.60 -29.84 20.97
CA CYS A 890 6.29 -29.61 20.39
C CYS A 890 5.26 -29.17 21.44
N LEU A 891 4.56 -28.07 21.18
CA LEU A 891 3.49 -27.55 22.03
C LEU A 891 2.20 -28.35 21.83
N CYS A 892 1.42 -28.51 22.90
CA CYS A 892 0.12 -29.19 22.87
C CYS A 892 0.14 -30.65 22.39
N LEU A 893 1.30 -31.32 22.37
CA LEU A 893 1.44 -32.73 22.00
C LEU A 893 2.02 -33.56 23.15
N ASP A 894 1.57 -34.81 23.25
CA ASP A 894 2.17 -35.80 24.15
C ASP A 894 3.48 -36.37 23.57
N GLU A 895 4.17 -37.23 24.32
CA GLU A 895 5.40 -37.88 23.89
C GLU A 895 5.21 -38.80 22.67
N ASN A 896 3.97 -39.14 22.29
CA ASN A 896 3.66 -39.92 21.08
C ASN A 896 3.22 -39.01 19.92
N SER A 897 3.36 -37.69 20.06
CA SER A 897 2.92 -36.68 19.09
C SER A 897 1.40 -36.63 18.85
N ASN A 898 0.60 -37.11 19.80
CA ASN A 898 -0.86 -36.97 19.79
C ASN A 898 -1.28 -35.67 20.48
N ASP A 899 -2.41 -35.10 20.06
CA ASP A 899 -2.95 -33.90 20.68
C ASP A 899 -3.31 -34.15 22.15
N VAL A 900 -2.82 -33.28 23.02
CA VAL A 900 -3.26 -33.24 24.42
C VAL A 900 -4.72 -32.75 24.45
N PRO A 901 -5.64 -33.42 25.18
CA PRO A 901 -7.07 -33.07 25.14
C PRO A 901 -7.41 -31.63 25.55
N ASN A 902 -6.59 -31.01 26.40
CA ASN A 902 -6.69 -29.60 26.76
C ASN A 902 -5.28 -29.02 26.85
N CYS A 903 -4.98 -28.04 26.00
CA CYS A 903 -3.72 -27.32 25.97
C CYS A 903 -3.94 -25.86 26.36
N ALA A 904 -3.18 -25.37 27.35
CA ALA A 904 -3.21 -23.95 27.73
C ALA A 904 -2.25 -23.09 26.87
N GLU A 905 -1.32 -23.73 26.16
CA GLU A 905 -0.33 -23.05 25.31
C GLU A 905 -0.93 -22.68 23.95
N ASN A 906 -0.28 -21.76 23.24
CA ASN A 906 -0.65 -21.42 21.87
C ASN A 906 0.29 -22.14 20.88
N PRO A 907 -0.20 -23.16 20.14
CA PRO A 907 0.64 -23.93 19.23
C PRO A 907 0.92 -23.23 17.89
N GLU A 908 0.27 -22.10 17.59
CA GLU A 908 0.37 -21.44 16.28
C GLU A 908 1.80 -21.05 15.90
N GLY A 909 2.65 -20.71 16.89
CA GLY A 909 4.06 -20.39 16.63
C GLY A 909 4.87 -21.57 16.09
N GLN A 910 4.33 -22.80 16.21
CA GLN A 910 4.91 -24.03 15.70
C GLN A 910 4.18 -24.59 14.47
N TRP A 911 3.20 -23.85 13.96
CA TRP A 911 2.43 -24.27 12.80
C TRP A 911 3.12 -23.86 11.50
N PHE A 912 3.52 -24.85 10.71
CA PHE A 912 4.09 -24.67 9.39
C PHE A 912 3.34 -25.52 8.36
N LYS A 913 3.20 -24.99 7.15
CA LYS A 913 2.55 -25.67 6.03
C LYS A 913 3.49 -25.71 4.83
N LEU A 914 3.66 -26.89 4.24
CA LEU A 914 4.30 -27.03 2.94
C LEU A 914 3.27 -26.71 1.85
N VAL A 915 3.26 -25.46 1.39
CA VAL A 915 2.32 -24.95 0.40
C VAL A 915 2.84 -25.27 -1.00
N PRO A 916 2.18 -26.15 -1.78
CA PRO A 916 2.65 -26.54 -3.11
C PRO A 916 2.50 -25.39 -4.11
N THR A 917 3.51 -25.20 -4.96
CA THR A 917 3.57 -24.14 -5.97
C THR A 917 4.31 -24.62 -7.22
N ASN A 918 3.94 -24.06 -8.37
CA ASN A 918 4.63 -24.25 -9.65
C ASN A 918 4.99 -22.89 -10.28
N GLU A 919 4.98 -21.83 -9.50
CA GLU A 919 5.35 -20.50 -9.94
C GLU A 919 6.87 -20.45 -10.16
N SER A 920 7.33 -19.90 -11.29
CA SER A 920 8.74 -19.51 -11.42
C SER A 920 8.96 -18.24 -10.61
N LEU A 921 10.19 -18.00 -10.13
CA LEU A 921 10.63 -16.66 -9.73
C LEU A 921 10.47 -15.70 -10.92
N ILE A 922 9.29 -15.14 -11.09
CA ILE A 922 9.03 -14.09 -12.06
C ILE A 922 9.42 -12.81 -11.34
N PHE A 923 10.62 -12.30 -11.65
CA PHE A 923 10.87 -10.87 -11.51
C PHE A 923 9.71 -10.16 -12.22
N PHE A 924 8.82 -9.51 -11.47
CA PHE A 924 7.72 -8.72 -12.00
C PHE A 924 8.28 -7.52 -12.78
N PHE A 925 8.77 -7.77 -13.99
CA PHE A 925 8.92 -6.76 -15.02
C PHE A 925 7.57 -6.65 -15.73
N PHE A 926 6.76 -5.66 -15.35
CA PHE A 926 5.73 -5.16 -16.25
C PHE A 926 6.41 -4.47 -17.44
N GLY A 927 6.66 -5.24 -18.50
CA GLY A 927 7.22 -4.74 -19.75
C GLY A 927 7.04 -5.79 -20.86
N ASP A 928 6.35 -5.38 -21.93
CA ASP A 928 5.91 -6.20 -23.07
C ASP A 928 6.81 -7.38 -23.48
N LYS A 929 6.18 -8.55 -23.64
CA LYS A 929 6.74 -9.84 -24.14
C LYS A 929 7.36 -9.80 -25.56
N LYS A 930 7.59 -8.62 -26.15
CA LYS A 930 8.20 -8.49 -27.49
C LYS A 930 9.68 -8.10 -27.50
N CYS A 931 10.29 -7.73 -26.37
CA CYS A 931 11.73 -7.40 -26.33
C CYS A 931 12.66 -8.55 -25.90
N ALA A 932 12.13 -9.68 -25.41
CA ALA A 932 12.95 -10.74 -24.81
C ALA A 932 13.64 -11.70 -25.81
N ASN A 933 13.25 -11.72 -27.09
CA ASN A 933 13.80 -12.68 -28.06
C ASN A 933 15.01 -12.17 -28.87
N THR A 934 15.54 -10.98 -28.59
CA THR A 934 16.69 -10.42 -29.32
C THR A 934 17.96 -10.32 -28.47
N LEU A 935 17.91 -10.69 -27.19
CA LEU A 935 19.03 -10.60 -26.24
C LEU A 935 19.70 -11.94 -25.88
N PHE A 936 19.34 -13.04 -26.55
CA PHE A 936 19.99 -14.36 -26.39
C PHE A 936 20.80 -14.83 -27.61
N LYS A 937 21.02 -13.96 -28.61
CA LYS A 937 22.00 -14.18 -29.69
C LYS A 937 22.63 -12.85 -30.11
N ARG A 938 23.52 -12.30 -29.29
CA ARG A 938 24.67 -11.48 -29.72
C ARG A 938 25.65 -11.29 -28.59
#